data_AF-A0A1D6NE44-F1
#
_entry.id   AF-A0A1D6NE44-F1
#
_cell.length_a   1.000
_cell.length_b   1.000
_cell.length_c   1.000
_cell.angle_alpha   90.00
_cell.angle_beta   90.00
_cell.angle_gamma   90.00
#
_symmetry.space_group_name_H-M   'P 1'
#
loop_
_entity.id
_entity.type
_entity.pdbx_description
1 polymer ?
#
loop_
_entity_poly.entity_id
_entity_poly.type
_entity_poly.pdbx_seq_one_letter_code
_entity_poly.pdbx_strand_id
1 'polypeptide(L)'
;MCDCEKLENALIKREINTPEGVITTTVGPNSATISRDGLAKQIYSRLFDWLVNRINASIGQDPNSNKLIGVLDIYGFESFKTNSFEQLCINFTNEKLQQHFNQNVFKMEQEEYTREQINWSYIEFVDNQDVLDLIERKPGGIIALLDEACMFPKSTHETLSQKLYEKFKNHKRFTKPKLSRTAFTIQHYAGDVTYQSDQFLDKNKDYVVAEHQELLNASKCSFVSGLFPQATEENTKSSKSSIATRFKIQLHELMETLSSTEPHYIRCIKPNSVLKPGIFENTNVLQQLRCSGVLEAIRISCAGYPTRKLFHDFLHRFRVLAPEILKEKNDEKVSCQKVLDKMGLQGYQIGRTKVFLRAGQMADLDARRTEMRNNAAKGVQSQFRTHVAREQFLVLRDTSIYLQSFVRARLACKQHEFLRQQAAALRIQKNARWYFAWKTYYQLRLSAITLQAGLRSMAARNEFTFRKKNKASVHIQSQWRCHRDYSNYMNLKRAALTYQCAWRRRVARKELRKLKLAARDTQALKVAKEKLEERVEELTSRLDREKKLRADLEKSKADEVSKLKEALHEMEQRVEEVKAMQEQESAKKAVEEALAQEREKISLLTTEIEGLKVLLVAEREENDKMKKAHANALETNEELNKEVSDADEKIKQFSDTVRRLEGTVSEHEGLLLTERQQNEAANAALAESQARNEALVSKLEDAVKQNDLLHEADQRFQEATKNLESSLTFEKQRHEANLIELAEAREKIEELQREVGDTDEKFTLLQTSIQSVEERLREKDALLTTERLESEATKKSLNESEDRNQDLLLKIEIAQKDIAHFQETVRRHEENMAALETSLRSERQQNDAIMKQLAESQGEIGELQRKLEDADARNGLLQDSLQRHEENMAALETSLRSERQQNDAIMKQLAESQGEIGELQRKLEDADARNGLLQDSLQRHEENMAALETSLRSERQQNDAIMKQLAESQGEIGELQRKLEDADARNGLLQDSLQRLEDDATTREALM
;
A
#
# COMPACT_ATOMS: atom_id res chain seq x y z
N MET A 1 -61.78 -13.20 38.04
CA MET A 1 -61.95 -11.76 37.76
C MET A 1 -62.51 -11.08 38.99
N CYS A 2 -62.24 -9.78 39.14
CA CYS A 2 -62.83 -8.96 40.20
C CYS A 2 -64.30 -8.63 39.88
N ASP A 3 -64.97 -8.02 40.84
CA ASP A 3 -66.34 -7.52 40.70
C ASP A 3 -66.31 -6.11 40.07
N CYS A 4 -67.20 -5.85 39.10
CA CYS A 4 -67.21 -4.60 38.33
C CYS A 4 -67.65 -3.41 39.17
N GLU A 5 -68.70 -3.56 39.99
CA GLU A 5 -69.16 -2.49 40.87
C GLU A 5 -68.10 -2.20 41.94
N LYS A 6 -67.44 -3.23 42.48
CA LYS A 6 -66.36 -3.02 43.47
C LYS A 6 -65.14 -2.33 42.86
N LEU A 7 -64.80 -2.64 41.60
CA LEU A 7 -63.74 -1.96 40.87
C LEU A 7 -64.08 -0.48 40.62
N GLU A 8 -65.30 -0.18 40.19
CA GLU A 8 -65.77 1.21 40.03
C GLU A 8 -65.71 1.96 41.37
N ASN A 9 -66.27 1.37 42.43
CA ASN A 9 -66.26 1.94 43.77
C ASN A 9 -64.83 2.24 44.28
N ALA A 10 -63.87 1.32 44.11
CA ALA A 10 -62.47 1.53 44.52
C ALA A 10 -61.73 2.61 43.70
N LEU A 11 -62.23 2.95 42.50
CA LEU A 11 -61.68 4.02 41.67
C LEU A 11 -62.31 5.39 41.96
N ILE A 12 -63.62 5.45 42.23
CA ILE A 12 -64.38 6.72 42.35
C ILE A 12 -64.82 7.09 43.78
N LYS A 13 -64.66 6.19 44.75
CA LYS A 13 -64.91 6.44 46.19
C LYS A 13 -63.64 6.18 47.00
N ARG A 14 -63.58 6.76 48.20
CA ARG A 14 -62.53 6.56 49.19
C ARG A 14 -63.09 6.50 50.59
N GLU A 15 -62.53 5.63 51.41
CA GLU A 15 -62.96 5.44 52.80
C GLU A 15 -62.04 6.18 53.77
N ILE A 16 -62.58 7.21 54.42
CA ILE A 16 -61.86 8.03 55.38
C ILE A 16 -62.20 7.52 56.79
N ASN A 17 -61.28 6.76 57.38
CA ASN A 17 -61.41 6.28 58.75
C ASN A 17 -61.20 7.43 59.74
N THR A 18 -62.29 7.91 60.34
CA THR A 18 -62.29 8.90 61.42
C THR A 18 -62.50 8.22 62.78
N PRO A 19 -62.21 8.88 63.92
CA PRO A 19 -62.54 8.35 65.24
C PRO A 19 -64.05 8.11 65.49
N GLU A 20 -64.91 8.69 64.64
CA GLU A 20 -66.37 8.65 64.74
C GLU A 20 -67.00 7.61 63.79
N GLY A 21 -66.22 7.06 62.85
CA GLY A 21 -66.66 6.06 61.88
C GLY A 21 -65.92 6.14 60.54
N VAL A 22 -66.29 5.24 59.61
CA VAL A 22 -65.80 5.23 58.23
C VAL A 22 -66.67 6.18 57.39
N ILE A 23 -66.05 7.19 56.77
CA ILE A 23 -66.75 8.15 55.91
C ILE A 23 -66.37 7.90 54.45
N THR A 24 -67.26 7.27 53.69
CA THR A 24 -67.09 7.04 52.25
C THR A 24 -67.35 8.34 51.47
N THR A 25 -66.34 8.85 50.78
CA THR A 25 -66.40 10.11 50.01
C THR A 25 -66.10 9.86 48.53
N THR A 26 -66.84 10.48 47.61
CA THR A 26 -66.55 10.41 46.16
C THR A 26 -65.37 11.31 45.79
N VAL A 27 -64.48 10.84 44.90
CA VAL A 27 -63.30 11.59 44.44
C VAL A 27 -63.52 12.24 43.06
N GLY A 28 -62.88 13.39 42.83
CA GLY A 28 -62.93 14.09 41.54
C GLY A 28 -62.12 13.41 40.42
N PRO A 29 -62.33 13.76 39.14
CA PRO A 29 -61.78 13.05 37.98
C PRO A 29 -60.25 12.87 37.99
N ASN A 30 -59.50 13.90 38.40
CA ASN A 30 -58.04 13.83 38.49
C ASN A 30 -57.59 12.80 39.55
N SER A 31 -58.26 12.78 40.71
CA SER A 31 -57.98 11.83 41.79
C SER A 31 -58.38 10.39 41.42
N ALA A 32 -59.49 10.21 40.68
CA ALA A 32 -59.87 8.91 40.12
C ALA A 32 -58.84 8.41 39.09
N THR A 33 -58.30 9.31 38.26
CA THR A 33 -57.24 9.01 37.30
C THR A 33 -55.95 8.57 38.01
N ILE A 34 -55.54 9.28 39.07
CA ILE A 34 -54.42 8.88 39.93
C ILE A 34 -54.71 7.53 40.62
N SER A 35 -55.95 7.27 41.04
CA SER A 35 -56.38 5.99 41.62
C SER A 35 -56.21 4.83 40.63
N ARG A 36 -56.62 5.01 39.37
CA ARG A 36 -56.46 4.05 38.26
C ARG A 36 -54.97 3.75 38.00
N ASP A 37 -54.14 4.79 37.94
CA ASP A 37 -52.73 4.63 37.62
C ASP A 37 -51.94 4.01 38.79
N GLY A 38 -52.36 4.27 40.03
CA GLY A 38 -51.89 3.56 41.22
C GLY A 38 -52.25 2.07 41.18
N LEU A 39 -53.49 1.72 40.87
CA LEU A 39 -53.95 0.33 40.71
C LEU A 39 -53.11 -0.42 39.67
N ALA A 40 -52.90 0.18 38.49
CA ALA A 40 -52.12 -0.41 37.41
C ALA A 40 -50.65 -0.65 37.80
N LYS A 41 -50.00 0.34 38.41
CA LYS A 41 -48.61 0.21 38.93
C LYS A 41 -48.50 -0.88 39.99
N GLN A 42 -49.45 -0.94 40.91
CA GLN A 42 -49.45 -1.91 42.00
C GLN A 42 -49.61 -3.35 41.50
N ILE A 43 -50.50 -3.58 40.52
CA ILE A 43 -50.65 -4.89 39.86
C ILE A 43 -49.36 -5.29 39.15
N TYR A 44 -48.75 -4.38 38.39
CA TYR A 44 -47.50 -4.66 37.66
C TYR A 44 -46.33 -4.97 38.62
N SER A 45 -46.21 -4.20 39.70
CA SER A 45 -45.18 -4.40 40.74
C SER A 45 -45.29 -5.79 41.38
N ARG A 46 -46.50 -6.19 41.83
CA ARG A 46 -46.69 -7.54 42.41
C ARG A 46 -46.50 -8.68 41.41
N LEU A 47 -46.88 -8.47 40.14
CA LEU A 47 -46.59 -9.44 39.08
C LEU A 47 -45.07 -9.60 38.85
N PHE A 48 -44.32 -8.50 38.88
CA PHE A 48 -42.86 -8.50 38.76
C PHE A 48 -42.20 -9.18 39.96
N ASP A 49 -42.59 -8.84 41.20
CA ASP A 49 -42.16 -9.52 42.43
C ASP A 49 -42.34 -11.04 42.32
N TRP A 50 -43.53 -11.48 41.84
CA TRP A 50 -43.84 -12.90 41.68
C TRP A 50 -43.01 -13.58 40.58
N LEU A 51 -42.77 -12.91 39.45
CA LEU A 51 -41.91 -13.43 38.39
C LEU A 51 -40.46 -13.63 38.87
N VAL A 52 -39.89 -12.65 39.58
CA VAL A 52 -38.54 -12.74 40.16
C VAL A 52 -38.48 -13.91 41.17
N ASN A 53 -39.43 -13.99 42.10
CA ASN A 53 -39.49 -15.10 43.06
C ASN A 53 -39.67 -16.47 42.37
N ARG A 54 -40.45 -16.54 41.28
CA ARG A 54 -40.66 -17.77 40.52
C ARG A 54 -39.41 -18.19 39.74
N ILE A 55 -38.64 -17.25 39.22
CA ILE A 55 -37.34 -17.49 38.58
C ILE A 55 -36.33 -17.97 39.62
N ASN A 56 -36.19 -17.27 40.75
CA ASN A 56 -35.28 -17.66 41.84
C ASN A 56 -35.56 -19.09 42.35
N ALA A 57 -36.84 -19.42 42.56
CA ALA A 57 -37.27 -20.76 42.95
C ALA A 57 -37.08 -21.84 41.86
N SER A 58 -36.86 -21.45 40.59
CA SER A 58 -36.62 -22.36 39.47
C SER A 58 -35.13 -22.52 39.12
N ILE A 59 -34.30 -21.52 39.44
CA ILE A 59 -32.83 -21.63 39.38
C ILE A 59 -32.32 -22.41 40.60
N GLY A 60 -32.92 -22.16 41.77
CA GLY A 60 -32.49 -22.73 43.03
C GLY A 60 -31.22 -22.06 43.59
N GLN A 61 -30.87 -22.46 44.81
CA GLN A 61 -29.64 -22.04 45.49
C GLN A 61 -29.06 -23.25 46.21
N ASP A 62 -27.75 -23.48 46.10
CA ASP A 62 -27.05 -24.47 46.93
C ASP A 62 -26.78 -23.87 48.31
N PRO A 63 -27.42 -24.37 49.40
CA PRO A 63 -27.18 -23.85 50.74
C PRO A 63 -25.80 -24.20 51.30
N ASN A 64 -25.02 -25.06 50.63
CA ASN A 64 -23.69 -25.48 51.05
C ASN A 64 -22.54 -24.70 50.36
N SER A 65 -22.86 -23.78 49.43
CA SER A 65 -21.82 -23.05 48.70
C SER A 65 -21.17 -21.97 49.57
N ASN A 66 -19.90 -22.20 49.91
CA ASN A 66 -19.04 -21.20 50.59
C ASN A 66 -18.56 -20.05 49.66
N LYS A 67 -19.09 -19.94 48.43
CA LYS A 67 -18.72 -18.91 47.45
C LYS A 67 -19.93 -18.40 46.69
N LEU A 68 -19.98 -17.09 46.49
CA LEU A 68 -20.97 -16.38 45.69
C LEU A 68 -20.24 -15.45 44.72
N ILE A 69 -20.72 -15.37 43.48
CA ILE A 69 -20.29 -14.35 42.51
C ILE A 69 -21.52 -13.50 42.21
N GLY A 70 -21.56 -12.28 42.75
CA GLY A 70 -22.62 -11.32 42.47
C GLY A 70 -22.32 -10.57 41.17
N VAL A 71 -23.30 -10.48 40.28
CA VAL A 71 -23.26 -9.60 39.10
C VAL A 71 -24.33 -8.53 39.28
N LEU A 72 -23.89 -7.28 39.46
CA LEU A 72 -24.77 -6.13 39.64
C LEU A 72 -24.88 -5.35 38.32
N ASP A 73 -26.00 -5.53 37.62
CA ASP A 73 -26.38 -4.70 36.46
C ASP A 73 -27.34 -3.58 36.93
N ILE A 74 -27.03 -2.35 36.53
CA ILE A 74 -27.65 -1.11 37.03
C ILE A 74 -27.49 0.04 36.05
N TYR A 75 -28.42 0.98 36.11
CA TYR A 75 -28.34 2.26 35.40
C TYR A 75 -27.12 3.08 35.86
N GLY A 76 -26.34 3.57 34.89
CA GLY A 76 -25.31 4.58 35.15
C GLY A 76 -25.91 5.95 35.50
N PHE A 77 -25.03 6.91 35.80
CA PHE A 77 -25.43 8.28 36.13
C PHE A 77 -26.20 8.96 34.99
N GLU A 78 -27.39 9.49 35.27
CA GLU A 78 -28.28 10.13 34.30
C GLU A 78 -28.27 11.66 34.43
N SER A 79 -28.25 12.37 33.30
CA SER A 79 -28.49 13.81 33.26
C SER A 79 -29.16 14.19 31.95
N PHE A 80 -30.45 14.50 32.03
CA PHE A 80 -31.31 14.92 30.94
C PHE A 80 -31.63 16.41 31.01
N LYS A 81 -32.33 16.95 30.00
CA LYS A 81 -32.82 18.33 29.97
C LYS A 81 -33.80 18.63 31.12
N THR A 82 -34.51 17.62 31.60
CA THR A 82 -35.54 17.67 32.64
C THR A 82 -35.38 16.43 33.53
N ASN A 83 -34.83 16.60 34.74
CA ASN A 83 -34.59 15.49 35.68
C ASN A 83 -35.65 15.50 36.77
N SER A 84 -36.19 14.33 37.10
CA SER A 84 -37.25 14.19 38.12
C SER A 84 -36.76 13.33 39.30
N PHE A 85 -37.70 12.84 40.10
CA PHE A 85 -37.42 12.05 41.31
C PHE A 85 -36.65 10.76 40.98
N GLU A 86 -36.96 10.13 39.85
CA GLU A 86 -36.33 8.91 39.35
C GLU A 86 -34.83 9.10 39.10
N GLN A 87 -34.45 10.19 38.42
CA GLN A 87 -33.03 10.54 38.22
C GLN A 87 -32.32 10.82 39.55
N LEU A 88 -33.00 11.41 40.54
CA LEU A 88 -32.39 11.62 41.86
C LEU A 88 -32.10 10.28 42.55
N CYS A 89 -32.99 9.30 42.47
CA CYS A 89 -32.76 7.95 42.98
C CYS A 89 -31.60 7.24 42.23
N ILE A 90 -31.58 7.28 40.90
CA ILE A 90 -30.52 6.67 40.08
C ILE A 90 -29.15 7.32 40.38
N ASN A 91 -29.09 8.64 40.46
CA ASN A 91 -27.86 9.38 40.73
C ASN A 91 -27.40 9.23 42.19
N PHE A 92 -28.32 9.12 43.15
CA PHE A 92 -27.98 8.77 44.54
C PHE A 92 -27.35 7.37 44.64
N THR A 93 -27.90 6.37 43.95
CA THR A 93 -27.29 5.03 43.87
C THR A 93 -25.90 5.07 43.22
N ASN A 94 -25.72 5.83 42.13
CA ASN A 94 -24.41 6.01 41.50
C ASN A 94 -23.42 6.74 42.43
N GLU A 95 -23.84 7.76 43.17
CA GLU A 95 -23.02 8.47 44.17
C GLU A 95 -22.55 7.51 45.28
N LYS A 96 -23.44 6.65 45.79
CA LYS A 96 -23.18 5.66 46.84
C LYS A 96 -22.20 4.58 46.37
N LEU A 97 -22.39 4.07 45.16
CA LEU A 97 -21.50 3.09 44.53
C LEU A 97 -20.16 3.70 44.13
N GLN A 98 -20.11 4.98 43.74
CA GLN A 98 -18.86 5.68 43.48
C GLN A 98 -18.05 5.88 44.77
N GLN A 99 -18.70 6.10 45.91
CA GLN A 99 -18.01 6.13 47.20
C GLN A 99 -17.36 4.78 47.52
N HIS A 100 -18.11 3.68 47.41
CA HIS A 100 -17.60 2.31 47.62
C HIS A 100 -16.49 1.93 46.63
N PHE A 101 -16.59 2.39 45.37
CA PHE A 101 -15.54 2.27 44.38
C PHE A 101 -14.28 3.03 44.81
N ASN A 102 -14.40 4.31 45.18
CA ASN A 102 -13.27 5.14 45.64
C ASN A 102 -12.58 4.49 46.84
N GLN A 103 -13.36 4.08 47.86
CA GLN A 103 -12.84 3.43 49.07
C GLN A 103 -12.13 2.10 48.78
N ASN A 104 -12.70 1.22 47.96
CA ASN A 104 -12.09 -0.08 47.66
C ASN A 104 -10.87 0.03 46.72
N VAL A 105 -10.92 0.89 45.69
CA VAL A 105 -9.74 1.14 44.83
C VAL A 105 -8.60 1.73 45.65
N PHE A 106 -8.89 2.68 46.55
CA PHE A 106 -7.90 3.25 47.45
C PHE A 106 -7.34 2.21 48.44
N LYS A 107 -8.20 1.37 49.03
CA LYS A 107 -7.79 0.27 49.93
C LYS A 107 -6.88 -0.75 49.22
N MET A 108 -7.25 -1.22 48.03
CA MET A 108 -6.42 -2.15 47.23
C MET A 108 -5.06 -1.53 46.87
N GLU A 109 -5.03 -0.24 46.56
CA GLU A 109 -3.79 0.50 46.26
C GLU A 109 -2.87 0.61 47.50
N GLN A 110 -3.44 0.94 48.67
CA GLN A 110 -2.71 0.95 49.95
C GLN A 110 -2.20 -0.44 50.34
N GLU A 111 -3.01 -1.49 50.15
CA GLU A 111 -2.63 -2.87 50.42
C GLU A 111 -1.45 -3.31 49.54
N GLU A 112 -1.45 -2.96 48.24
CA GLU A 112 -0.32 -3.21 47.35
C GLU A 112 0.94 -2.45 47.79
N TYR A 113 0.84 -1.16 48.13
CA TYR A 113 2.01 -0.38 48.59
C TYR A 113 2.55 -0.88 49.94
N THR A 114 1.68 -1.37 50.83
CA THR A 114 2.05 -1.96 52.13
C THR A 114 2.67 -3.34 51.96
N ARG A 115 2.10 -4.18 51.09
CA ARG A 115 2.61 -5.50 50.67
C ARG A 115 4.01 -5.40 50.06
N GLU A 116 4.24 -4.37 49.24
CA GLU A 116 5.54 -4.08 48.61
C GLU A 116 6.48 -3.25 49.50
N GLN A 117 6.06 -2.81 50.68
CA GLN A 117 6.82 -1.99 51.64
C GLN A 117 7.39 -0.68 51.06
N ILE A 118 6.55 0.06 50.37
CA ILE A 118 6.90 1.33 49.72
C ILE A 118 6.67 2.51 50.67
N ASN A 119 7.49 3.56 50.56
CA ASN A 119 7.23 4.81 51.25
C ASN A 119 6.14 5.60 50.49
N TRP A 120 4.92 5.56 51.01
CA TRP A 120 3.77 6.28 50.46
C TRP A 120 3.17 7.24 51.50
N SER A 121 2.86 8.46 51.06
CA SER A 121 2.05 9.41 51.81
C SER A 121 0.57 9.20 51.50
N TYR A 122 -0.32 9.48 52.46
CA TYR A 122 -1.76 9.48 52.23
C TYR A 122 -2.13 10.35 51.02
N ILE A 123 -2.84 9.77 50.04
CA ILE A 123 -3.32 10.51 48.87
C ILE A 123 -4.65 11.14 49.26
N GLU A 124 -4.67 12.47 49.38
CA GLU A 124 -5.88 13.24 49.63
C GLU A 124 -6.81 13.16 48.41
N PHE A 125 -7.91 12.43 48.54
CA PHE A 125 -8.93 12.26 47.50
C PHE A 125 -10.16 13.12 47.78
N VAL A 126 -10.93 13.44 46.74
CA VAL A 126 -12.20 14.14 46.90
C VAL A 126 -13.28 13.12 47.28
N ASP A 127 -13.51 12.96 48.59
CA ASP A 127 -14.65 12.22 49.12
C ASP A 127 -15.96 12.90 48.70
N ASN A 128 -16.98 12.09 48.40
CA ASN A 128 -18.32 12.51 48.04
C ASN A 128 -19.35 12.27 49.16
N GLN A 129 -18.88 11.91 50.36
CA GLN A 129 -19.70 11.92 51.58
C GLN A 129 -20.47 13.23 51.79
N ASP A 130 -19.98 14.38 51.30
CA ASP A 130 -20.68 15.66 51.40
C ASP A 130 -21.93 15.79 50.49
N VAL A 131 -21.96 15.06 49.38
CA VAL A 131 -23.15 14.91 48.51
C VAL A 131 -24.10 13.85 49.09
N LEU A 132 -23.56 12.76 49.65
CA LEU A 132 -24.35 11.71 50.30
C LEU A 132 -25.07 12.24 51.55
N ASP A 133 -24.37 12.97 52.42
CA ASP A 133 -24.96 13.66 53.57
C ASP A 133 -26.10 14.61 53.16
N LEU A 134 -25.90 15.40 52.10
CA LEU A 134 -26.92 16.30 51.56
C LEU A 134 -28.21 15.54 51.19
N ILE A 135 -28.09 14.36 50.58
CA ILE A 135 -29.24 13.56 50.13
C ILE A 135 -29.87 12.76 51.28
N GLU A 136 -29.08 12.00 52.03
CA GLU A 136 -29.56 10.88 52.85
C GLU A 136 -29.57 11.12 54.37
N ARG A 137 -28.90 12.17 54.86
CA ARG A 137 -28.69 12.38 56.31
C ARG A 137 -30.01 12.54 57.08
N LYS A 138 -30.09 11.91 58.25
CA LYS A 138 -31.26 11.96 59.13
C LYS A 138 -30.87 12.55 60.49
N PRO A 139 -31.52 13.62 60.98
CA PRO A 139 -32.51 14.46 60.29
C PRO A 139 -31.87 15.44 59.29
N GLY A 140 -32.67 15.92 58.32
CA GLY A 140 -32.39 17.16 57.59
C GLY A 140 -31.68 17.07 56.23
N GLY A 141 -31.42 15.87 55.68
CA GLY A 141 -31.08 15.67 54.27
C GLY A 141 -32.30 15.75 53.35
N ILE A 142 -32.10 15.78 52.02
CA ILE A 142 -33.18 15.95 51.01
C ILE A 142 -34.27 14.88 51.16
N ILE A 143 -33.92 13.60 51.34
CA ILE A 143 -34.88 12.51 51.52
C ILE A 143 -35.73 12.73 52.79
N ALA A 144 -35.12 13.13 53.90
CA ALA A 144 -35.84 13.39 55.15
C ALA A 144 -36.83 14.57 55.01
N LEU A 145 -36.42 15.66 54.34
CA LEU A 145 -37.27 16.83 54.10
C LEU A 145 -38.40 16.53 53.10
N LEU A 146 -38.16 15.65 52.13
CA LEU A 146 -39.17 15.15 51.20
C LEU A 146 -40.22 14.31 51.94
N ASP A 147 -39.80 13.41 52.82
CA ASP A 147 -40.69 12.58 53.64
C ASP A 147 -41.50 13.43 54.63
N GLU A 148 -40.86 14.38 55.32
CA GLU A 148 -41.56 15.37 56.16
C GLU A 148 -42.62 16.13 55.36
N ALA A 149 -42.30 16.59 54.14
CA ALA A 149 -43.27 17.28 53.28
C ALA A 149 -44.38 16.36 52.77
N CYS A 150 -44.13 15.06 52.56
CA CYS A 150 -45.17 14.10 52.18
C CYS A 150 -46.18 13.84 53.31
N MET A 151 -45.76 13.95 54.58
CA MET A 151 -46.61 13.77 55.76
C MET A 151 -47.55 14.93 56.05
N PHE A 152 -47.34 16.12 55.48
CA PHE A 152 -48.20 17.29 55.69
C PHE A 152 -49.21 17.45 54.53
N PRO A 153 -50.54 17.31 54.74
CA PRO A 153 -51.54 17.34 53.66
C PRO A 153 -51.63 18.66 52.87
N LYS A 154 -51.04 19.76 53.38
CA LYS A 154 -51.00 21.08 52.73
C LYS A 154 -49.64 21.41 52.09
N SER A 155 -48.68 20.50 52.10
CA SER A 155 -47.38 20.73 51.45
C SER A 155 -47.47 20.52 49.94
N THR A 156 -47.03 21.54 49.19
CA THR A 156 -46.87 21.51 47.73
C THR A 156 -45.40 21.47 47.33
N HIS A 157 -45.11 21.21 46.06
CA HIS A 157 -43.73 21.11 45.56
C HIS A 157 -42.94 22.43 45.67
N GLU A 158 -43.62 23.59 45.62
CA GLU A 158 -43.01 24.89 45.88
C GLU A 158 -42.63 25.04 47.36
N THR A 159 -43.47 24.57 48.30
CA THR A 159 -43.14 24.59 49.74
C THR A 159 -41.97 23.66 50.08
N LEU A 160 -41.85 22.52 49.37
CA LEU A 160 -40.68 21.65 49.45
C LEU A 160 -39.43 22.39 48.96
N SER A 161 -39.47 22.96 47.75
CA SER A 161 -38.31 23.68 47.20
C SER A 161 -37.90 24.88 48.06
N GLN A 162 -38.85 25.61 48.64
CA GLN A 162 -38.54 26.67 49.60
C GLN A 162 -37.82 26.14 50.84
N LYS A 163 -38.31 25.06 51.48
CA LYS A 163 -37.61 24.41 52.61
C LYS A 163 -36.20 23.97 52.22
N LEU A 164 -36.00 23.41 51.03
CA LEU A 164 -34.68 23.02 50.52
C LEU A 164 -33.76 24.24 50.34
N TYR A 165 -34.24 25.32 49.73
CA TYR A 165 -33.47 26.57 49.57
C TYR A 165 -33.09 27.20 50.92
N GLU A 166 -33.99 27.19 51.90
CA GLU A 166 -33.75 27.76 53.22
C GLU A 166 -32.75 26.91 54.02
N LYS A 167 -32.87 25.57 53.96
CA LYS A 167 -31.99 24.64 54.68
C LYS A 167 -30.57 24.60 54.11
N PHE A 168 -30.44 24.59 52.78
CA PHE A 168 -29.17 24.32 52.09
C PHE A 168 -28.54 25.56 51.43
N LYS A 169 -29.03 26.78 51.73
CA LYS A 169 -28.55 28.06 51.18
C LYS A 169 -27.03 28.23 51.15
N ASN A 170 -26.34 27.69 52.15
CA ASN A 170 -24.88 27.83 52.35
C ASN A 170 -24.10 26.53 52.02
N HIS A 171 -24.76 25.50 51.48
CA HIS A 171 -24.14 24.20 51.24
C HIS A 171 -23.43 24.16 49.88
N LYS A 172 -22.12 23.88 49.85
CA LYS A 172 -21.28 23.96 48.64
C LYS A 172 -21.84 23.20 47.43
N ARG A 173 -22.48 22.05 47.67
CA ARG A 173 -23.02 21.15 46.63
C ARG A 173 -24.46 21.44 46.20
N PHE A 174 -25.11 22.45 46.78
CA PHE A 174 -26.52 22.75 46.51
C PHE A 174 -26.67 24.17 45.96
N THR A 175 -27.29 24.33 44.80
CA THR A 175 -27.50 25.63 44.15
C THR A 175 -28.96 25.82 43.75
N LYS A 176 -29.46 27.04 43.89
CA LYS A 176 -30.77 27.46 43.35
C LYS A 176 -30.61 28.01 41.91
N PRO A 177 -31.27 27.43 40.90
CA PRO A 177 -31.36 28.00 39.56
C PRO A 177 -31.94 29.42 39.58
N LYS A 178 -31.36 30.35 38.82
CA LYS A 178 -31.77 31.77 38.81
C LYS A 178 -33.19 32.00 38.25
N LEU A 179 -33.65 31.14 37.35
CA LEU A 179 -34.90 31.31 36.59
C LEU A 179 -36.08 30.48 37.11
N SER A 180 -35.83 29.41 37.87
CA SER A 180 -36.89 28.52 38.38
C SER A 180 -37.20 28.79 39.85
N ARG A 181 -38.48 28.62 40.21
CA ARG A 181 -38.98 28.69 41.59
C ARG A 181 -39.07 27.33 42.27
N THR A 182 -39.04 26.24 41.49
CA THR A 182 -39.28 24.87 41.96
C THR A 182 -38.09 23.94 41.75
N ALA A 183 -37.22 24.20 40.78
CA ALA A 183 -36.04 23.37 40.53
C ALA A 183 -34.89 23.63 41.50
N PHE A 184 -34.04 22.63 41.73
CA PHE A 184 -32.79 22.75 42.51
C PHE A 184 -31.66 21.98 41.83
N THR A 185 -30.41 22.42 42.05
CA THR A 185 -29.22 21.83 41.44
C THR A 185 -28.37 21.17 42.50
N ILE A 186 -28.02 19.90 42.32
CA ILE A 186 -27.00 19.19 43.11
C ILE A 186 -25.74 19.05 42.26
N GLN A 187 -24.59 19.37 42.84
CA GLN A 187 -23.28 19.02 42.29
C GLN A 187 -22.89 17.61 42.73
N HIS A 188 -23.01 16.65 41.83
CA HIS A 188 -22.58 15.27 41.99
C HIS A 188 -21.11 15.09 41.60
N TYR A 189 -20.50 13.93 41.88
CA TYR A 189 -19.15 13.61 41.36
C TYR A 189 -19.07 13.72 39.82
N ALA A 190 -20.18 13.44 39.14
CA ALA A 190 -20.33 13.46 37.69
C ALA A 190 -20.53 14.86 37.08
N GLY A 191 -20.83 15.87 37.90
CA GLY A 191 -21.19 17.22 37.49
C GLY A 191 -22.51 17.74 38.09
N ASP A 192 -22.91 18.94 37.69
CA ASP A 192 -24.12 19.59 38.19
C ASP A 192 -25.38 19.04 37.50
N VAL A 193 -26.35 18.53 38.28
CA VAL A 193 -27.66 18.07 37.79
C VAL A 193 -28.77 18.89 38.41
N THR A 194 -29.69 19.39 37.57
CA THR A 194 -30.83 20.20 38.00
C THR A 194 -32.12 19.38 37.93
N TYR A 195 -32.78 19.23 39.08
CA TYR A 195 -33.99 18.45 39.30
C TYR A 195 -35.21 19.37 39.45
N GLN A 196 -36.35 18.96 38.89
CA GLN A 196 -37.64 19.64 39.03
C GLN A 196 -38.48 19.01 40.14
N SER A 197 -38.80 19.76 41.20
CA SER A 197 -39.57 19.24 42.33
C SER A 197 -41.05 18.99 42.03
N ASP A 198 -41.54 19.46 40.88
CA ASP A 198 -42.96 19.62 40.53
C ASP A 198 -43.83 18.37 40.79
N GLN A 199 -43.25 17.17 40.63
CA GLN A 199 -43.90 15.87 40.87
C GLN A 199 -43.30 15.06 42.04
N PHE A 200 -42.31 15.58 42.77
CA PHE A 200 -41.56 14.82 43.79
C PHE A 200 -42.46 14.29 44.91
N LEU A 201 -43.40 15.10 45.40
CA LEU A 201 -44.28 14.69 46.51
C LEU A 201 -45.21 13.55 46.10
N ASP A 202 -45.78 13.61 44.90
CA ASP A 202 -46.78 12.64 44.45
C ASP A 202 -46.14 11.36 43.88
N LYS A 203 -44.85 11.43 43.50
CA LYS A 203 -44.01 10.25 43.22
C LYS A 203 -43.50 9.57 44.49
N ASN A 204 -43.17 10.31 45.55
CA ASN A 204 -42.66 9.73 46.81
C ASN A 204 -43.78 9.17 47.70
N LYS A 205 -45.01 9.70 47.58
CA LYS A 205 -46.23 9.11 48.15
C LYS A 205 -46.59 7.84 47.38
N ASP A 206 -46.11 6.71 47.87
CA ASP A 206 -46.54 5.39 47.42
C ASP A 206 -48.02 5.17 47.77
N TYR A 207 -48.94 5.50 46.85
CA TYR A 207 -50.39 5.44 47.05
C TYR A 207 -50.91 3.99 47.05
N VAL A 208 -50.53 3.22 48.06
CA VAL A 208 -51.16 1.92 48.37
C VAL A 208 -52.56 2.18 48.92
N VAL A 209 -53.52 2.09 48.03
CA VAL A 209 -54.96 2.18 48.30
C VAL A 209 -55.41 0.87 48.96
N ALA A 210 -55.95 0.94 50.18
CA ALA A 210 -56.41 -0.25 50.89
C ALA A 210 -57.55 -0.94 50.12
N GLU A 211 -58.46 -0.12 49.59
CA GLU A 211 -59.59 -0.52 48.76
C GLU A 211 -59.15 -1.30 47.49
N HIS A 212 -57.97 -1.00 46.93
CA HIS A 212 -57.39 -1.75 45.81
C HIS A 212 -56.82 -3.10 46.23
N GLN A 213 -56.18 -3.18 47.40
CA GLN A 213 -55.63 -4.44 47.92
C GLN A 213 -56.76 -5.41 48.30
N GLU A 214 -57.83 -4.92 48.92
CA GLU A 214 -59.02 -5.74 49.24
C GLU A 214 -59.74 -6.22 47.98
N LEU A 215 -59.93 -5.34 46.98
CA LEU A 215 -60.52 -5.70 45.68
C LEU A 215 -59.75 -6.83 44.96
N LEU A 216 -58.42 -6.76 44.97
CA LEU A 216 -57.56 -7.74 44.30
C LEU A 216 -57.43 -9.04 45.09
N ASN A 217 -57.38 -8.96 46.42
CA ASN A 217 -57.47 -10.13 47.31
C ASN A 217 -58.79 -10.89 47.11
N ALA A 218 -59.91 -10.19 47.00
CA ALA A 218 -61.24 -10.75 46.76
C ALA A 218 -61.48 -11.22 45.30
N SER A 219 -60.47 -11.21 44.44
CA SER A 219 -60.60 -11.62 43.03
C SER A 219 -60.91 -13.11 42.91
N LYS A 220 -61.88 -13.47 42.07
CA LYS A 220 -62.22 -14.88 41.73
C LYS A 220 -61.12 -15.58 40.90
N CYS A 221 -59.92 -15.01 40.78
CA CYS A 221 -58.76 -15.61 40.11
C CYS A 221 -57.68 -15.87 41.16
N SER A 222 -57.39 -17.13 41.44
CA SER A 222 -56.41 -17.57 42.45
C SER A 222 -55.00 -17.02 42.24
N PHE A 223 -54.62 -16.75 40.98
CA PHE A 223 -53.37 -16.05 40.68
C PHE A 223 -53.39 -14.60 41.19
N VAL A 224 -54.44 -13.83 40.88
CA VAL A 224 -54.56 -12.42 41.27
C VAL A 224 -54.69 -12.28 42.79
N SER A 225 -55.49 -13.11 43.45
CA SER A 225 -55.58 -13.09 44.91
C SER A 225 -54.29 -13.56 45.58
N GLY A 226 -53.55 -14.49 44.97
CA GLY A 226 -52.22 -14.92 45.41
C GLY A 226 -51.13 -13.84 45.30
N LEU A 227 -51.23 -12.91 44.36
CA LEU A 227 -50.38 -11.72 44.27
C LEU A 227 -50.69 -10.67 45.36
N PHE A 228 -51.87 -10.76 45.98
CA PHE A 228 -52.41 -9.78 46.92
C PHE A 228 -52.92 -10.45 48.21
N PRO A 229 -52.03 -11.03 49.05
CA PRO A 229 -52.42 -11.56 50.35
C PRO A 229 -52.97 -10.47 51.28
N GLN A 230 -53.80 -10.87 52.25
CA GLN A 230 -54.24 -9.99 53.33
C GLN A 230 -53.04 -9.55 54.18
N ALA A 231 -53.01 -8.28 54.58
CA ALA A 231 -51.97 -7.74 55.44
C ALA A 231 -52.17 -8.21 56.89
N THR A 232 -51.16 -8.86 57.46
CA THR A 232 -51.08 -9.09 58.91
C THR A 232 -50.96 -7.76 59.67
N GLU A 233 -51.49 -7.68 60.89
CA GLU A 233 -51.62 -6.43 61.64
C GLU A 233 -50.29 -5.68 61.86
N GLU A 234 -49.16 -6.39 61.92
CA GLU A 234 -47.82 -5.80 62.03
C GLU A 234 -47.47 -4.89 60.84
N ASN A 235 -47.98 -5.17 59.64
CA ASN A 235 -47.76 -4.36 58.44
C ASN A 235 -48.47 -2.99 58.46
N THR A 236 -49.39 -2.77 59.40
CA THR A 236 -50.02 -1.44 59.57
C THR A 236 -48.98 -0.35 59.91
N LYS A 237 -47.87 -0.71 60.58
CA LYS A 237 -46.79 0.23 60.92
C LYS A 237 -45.81 0.48 59.75
N SER A 238 -45.58 -0.50 58.88
CA SER A 238 -44.69 -0.35 57.71
C SER A 238 -45.33 0.46 56.56
N SER A 239 -46.67 0.49 56.51
CA SER A 239 -47.48 1.22 55.50
C SER A 239 -47.13 2.70 55.31
N LYS A 240 -46.55 3.37 56.31
CA LYS A 240 -46.22 4.81 56.29
C LYS A 240 -44.80 5.12 55.82
N SER A 241 -44.09 4.13 55.25
CA SER A 241 -42.78 4.33 54.63
C SER A 241 -42.91 4.80 53.17
N SER A 242 -42.19 5.86 52.81
CA SER A 242 -42.15 6.44 51.46
C SER A 242 -41.26 5.64 50.49
N ILE A 243 -41.36 5.93 49.20
CA ILE A 243 -40.47 5.31 48.20
C ILE A 243 -39.01 5.67 48.51
N ALA A 244 -38.69 6.93 48.79
CA ALA A 244 -37.32 7.38 49.04
C ALA A 244 -36.70 6.72 50.29
N THR A 245 -37.46 6.56 51.38
CA THR A 245 -36.97 5.86 52.58
C THR A 245 -36.82 4.35 52.33
N ARG A 246 -37.75 3.68 51.63
CA ARG A 246 -37.59 2.25 51.29
C ARG A 246 -36.39 2.02 50.38
N PHE A 247 -36.27 2.81 49.31
CA PHE A 247 -35.15 2.76 48.37
C PHE A 247 -33.80 2.99 49.06
N LYS A 248 -33.73 3.95 50.00
CA LYS A 248 -32.52 4.16 50.82
C LYS A 248 -32.14 2.93 51.64
N ILE A 249 -33.11 2.25 52.26
CA ILE A 249 -32.85 1.05 53.08
C ILE A 249 -32.34 -0.10 52.19
N GLN A 250 -33.03 -0.38 51.08
CA GLN A 250 -32.62 -1.41 50.11
C GLN A 250 -31.23 -1.13 49.51
N LEU A 251 -30.92 0.13 49.22
CA LEU A 251 -29.58 0.52 48.77
C LEU A 251 -28.53 0.28 49.88
N HIS A 252 -28.85 0.56 51.15
CA HIS A 252 -27.92 0.31 52.25
C HIS A 252 -27.63 -1.19 52.43
N GLU A 253 -28.65 -2.04 52.37
CA GLU A 253 -28.53 -3.52 52.43
C GLU A 253 -27.69 -4.06 51.25
N LEU A 254 -27.88 -3.51 50.05
CA LEU A 254 -27.05 -3.80 48.88
C LEU A 254 -25.59 -3.36 49.11
N MET A 255 -25.35 -2.17 49.65
CA MET A 255 -23.99 -1.69 49.92
C MET A 255 -23.26 -2.53 50.98
N GLU A 256 -23.95 -3.00 52.02
CA GLU A 256 -23.37 -3.93 53.02
C GLU A 256 -23.03 -5.27 52.37
N THR A 257 -23.92 -5.81 51.55
CA THR A 257 -23.69 -7.05 50.78
C THR A 257 -22.44 -6.91 49.90
N LEU A 258 -22.33 -5.84 49.12
CA LEU A 258 -21.15 -5.56 48.28
C LEU A 258 -19.87 -5.39 49.10
N SER A 259 -19.94 -4.69 50.24
CA SER A 259 -18.79 -4.43 51.12
C SER A 259 -18.23 -5.70 51.78
N SER A 260 -19.02 -6.79 51.82
CA SER A 260 -18.58 -8.12 52.29
C SER A 260 -17.84 -8.95 51.22
N THR A 261 -17.83 -8.49 49.96
CA THR A 261 -17.26 -9.20 48.80
C THR A 261 -16.02 -8.50 48.23
N GLU A 262 -15.27 -9.19 47.36
CA GLU A 262 -14.21 -8.56 46.56
C GLU A 262 -14.82 -7.95 45.29
N PRO A 263 -14.80 -6.62 45.11
CA PRO A 263 -15.53 -5.98 44.01
C PRO A 263 -14.69 -5.86 42.74
N HIS A 264 -15.21 -6.38 41.64
CA HIS A 264 -14.65 -6.20 40.30
C HIS A 264 -15.54 -5.26 39.47
N TYR A 265 -14.94 -4.27 38.81
CA TYR A 265 -15.68 -3.18 38.16
C TYR A 265 -15.56 -3.23 36.64
N ILE A 266 -16.70 -3.34 35.96
CA ILE A 266 -16.83 -3.19 34.51
C ILE A 266 -17.56 -1.86 34.25
N ARG A 267 -17.03 -1.03 33.34
CA ARG A 267 -17.63 0.27 32.98
C ARG A 267 -17.92 0.28 31.48
N CYS A 268 -19.19 0.07 31.12
CA CYS A 268 -19.65 0.13 29.74
C CYS A 268 -19.66 1.58 29.23
N ILE A 269 -19.19 1.80 27.99
CA ILE A 269 -19.13 3.11 27.33
C ILE A 269 -19.85 3.01 25.99
N LYS A 270 -20.83 3.88 25.74
CA LYS A 270 -21.50 4.03 24.44
C LYS A 270 -20.63 4.92 23.54
N PRO A 271 -20.01 4.41 22.46
CA PRO A 271 -19.03 5.16 21.68
C PRO A 271 -19.65 6.26 20.82
N ASN A 272 -20.92 6.11 20.41
CA ASN A 272 -21.68 7.12 19.67
C ASN A 272 -23.18 7.01 19.94
N SER A 273 -23.88 8.14 19.83
CA SER A 273 -25.33 8.29 19.95
C SER A 273 -26.09 7.39 18.95
N VAL A 274 -25.56 7.27 17.73
CA VAL A 274 -26.15 6.66 16.52
C VAL A 274 -26.15 5.12 16.51
N LEU A 275 -25.56 4.47 17.52
CA LEU A 275 -25.48 3.00 17.65
C LEU A 275 -24.77 2.27 16.48
N LYS A 276 -23.79 2.90 15.82
CA LYS A 276 -23.02 2.29 14.72
C LYS A 276 -21.61 1.87 15.14
N PRO A 277 -21.03 0.79 14.58
CA PRO A 277 -19.62 0.46 14.78
C PRO A 277 -18.69 1.53 14.16
N GLY A 278 -17.46 1.63 14.65
CA GLY A 278 -16.40 2.50 14.09
C GLY A 278 -16.55 4.00 14.35
N ILE A 279 -17.71 4.50 14.79
CA ILE A 279 -17.93 5.93 15.10
C ILE A 279 -17.63 6.20 16.59
N PHE A 280 -16.80 7.21 16.87
CA PHE A 280 -16.41 7.60 18.23
C PHE A 280 -16.67 9.10 18.47
N GLU A 281 -17.66 9.42 19.30
CA GLU A 281 -18.09 10.78 19.62
C GLU A 281 -17.32 11.30 20.85
N ASN A 282 -16.14 11.89 20.62
CA ASN A 282 -15.23 12.38 21.66
C ASN A 282 -15.92 13.08 22.85
N THR A 283 -16.83 14.02 22.59
CA THR A 283 -17.56 14.77 23.65
C THR A 283 -18.43 13.86 24.51
N ASN A 284 -19.18 12.95 23.89
CA ASN A 284 -20.12 12.06 24.57
C ASN A 284 -19.39 10.96 25.33
N VAL A 285 -18.27 10.46 24.80
CA VAL A 285 -17.40 9.51 25.53
C VAL A 285 -16.68 10.20 26.69
N LEU A 286 -16.14 11.40 26.49
CA LEU A 286 -15.51 12.18 27.57
C LEU A 286 -16.48 12.51 28.70
N GLN A 287 -17.74 12.82 28.38
CA GLN A 287 -18.78 13.00 29.39
C GLN A 287 -19.08 11.70 30.13
N GLN A 288 -19.23 10.56 29.44
CA GLN A 288 -19.39 9.26 30.10
C GLN A 288 -18.19 8.88 30.99
N LEU A 289 -16.95 9.18 30.60
CA LEU A 289 -15.75 8.92 31.41
C LEU A 289 -15.68 9.79 32.69
N ARG A 290 -16.30 10.98 32.68
CA ARG A 290 -16.55 11.78 33.88
C ARG A 290 -17.65 11.15 34.73
N CYS A 291 -18.82 10.91 34.13
CA CYS A 291 -20.02 10.43 34.83
C CYS A 291 -19.91 8.97 35.34
N SER A 292 -18.95 8.18 34.86
CA SER A 292 -18.64 6.82 35.35
C SER A 292 -17.51 6.78 36.39
N GLY A 293 -16.95 7.92 36.79
CA GLY A 293 -15.87 8.00 37.78
C GLY A 293 -14.51 7.47 37.31
N VAL A 294 -14.39 7.05 36.05
CA VAL A 294 -13.15 6.47 35.48
C VAL A 294 -12.00 7.47 35.51
N LEU A 295 -12.27 8.74 35.21
CA LEU A 295 -11.24 9.79 35.31
C LEU A 295 -10.76 10.03 36.75
N GLU A 296 -11.60 9.79 37.75
CA GLU A 296 -11.21 9.91 39.16
C GLU A 296 -10.32 8.74 39.59
N ALA A 297 -10.65 7.51 39.17
CA ALA A 297 -9.79 6.35 39.35
C ALA A 297 -8.39 6.56 38.73
N ILE A 298 -8.35 7.11 37.51
CA ILE A 298 -7.10 7.46 36.82
C ILE A 298 -6.37 8.56 37.60
N ARG A 299 -7.07 9.59 38.11
CA ARG A 299 -6.46 10.66 38.93
C ARG A 299 -5.81 10.10 40.20
N ILE A 300 -6.50 9.23 40.94
CA ILE A 300 -5.96 8.56 42.14
C ILE A 300 -4.74 7.71 41.77
N SER A 301 -4.83 6.90 40.71
CA SER A 301 -3.72 6.06 40.24
C SER A 301 -2.50 6.88 39.82
N CYS A 302 -2.69 8.00 39.12
CA CYS A 302 -1.63 8.92 38.71
C CYS A 302 -1.03 9.73 39.86
N ALA A 303 -1.80 10.04 40.91
CA ALA A 303 -1.30 10.65 42.15
C ALA A 303 -0.45 9.65 42.98
N GLY A 304 -0.65 8.36 42.76
CA GLY A 304 0.21 7.27 43.22
C GLY A 304 1.29 6.89 42.20
N TYR A 305 1.46 5.59 42.00
CA TYR A 305 2.43 4.98 41.10
C TYR A 305 1.69 4.14 40.03
N PRO A 306 1.24 4.77 38.93
CA PRO A 306 0.38 4.12 37.94
C PRO A 306 1.15 3.08 37.11
N THR A 307 2.47 3.21 36.97
CA THR A 307 3.28 2.25 36.22
C THR A 307 4.09 1.36 37.16
N ARG A 308 3.85 0.05 37.08
CA ARG A 308 4.48 -0.99 37.91
C ARG A 308 5.08 -2.05 37.00
N LYS A 309 6.31 -2.51 37.28
CA LYS A 309 6.98 -3.60 36.56
C LYS A 309 7.79 -4.47 37.50
N LEU A 310 7.81 -5.78 37.27
CA LEU A 310 8.72 -6.68 37.99
C LEU A 310 10.18 -6.32 37.68
N PHE A 311 11.11 -6.67 38.57
CA PHE A 311 12.52 -6.30 38.37
C PHE A 311 13.10 -6.87 37.06
N HIS A 312 12.88 -8.16 36.78
CA HIS A 312 13.30 -8.79 35.52
C HIS A 312 12.70 -8.11 34.27
N ASP A 313 11.40 -7.75 34.25
CA ASP A 313 10.74 -6.99 33.17
C ASP A 313 11.46 -5.66 32.90
N PHE A 314 11.68 -4.92 33.99
CA PHE A 314 12.28 -3.59 33.95
C PHE A 314 13.72 -3.65 33.43
N LEU A 315 14.53 -4.59 33.95
CA LEU A 315 15.89 -4.81 33.49
C LEU A 315 15.94 -5.29 32.04
N HIS A 316 15.08 -6.23 31.64
CA HIS A 316 15.06 -6.73 30.27
C HIS A 316 14.80 -5.59 29.26
N ARG A 317 13.88 -4.67 29.58
CA ARG A 317 13.58 -3.49 28.77
C ARG A 317 14.71 -2.45 28.81
N PHE A 318 15.19 -2.07 29.99
CA PHE A 318 15.98 -0.85 30.22
C PHE A 318 17.49 -1.04 30.46
N ARG A 319 17.99 -2.27 30.55
CA ARG A 319 19.44 -2.58 30.69
C ARG A 319 20.36 -1.86 29.70
N VAL A 320 19.85 -1.51 28.52
CA VAL A 320 20.56 -0.77 27.46
C VAL A 320 20.93 0.67 27.87
N LEU A 321 20.23 1.27 28.83
CA LEU A 321 20.54 2.60 29.37
C LEU A 321 21.80 2.59 30.28
N ALA A 322 22.14 1.43 30.83
CA ALA A 322 23.22 1.29 31.79
C ALA A 322 23.94 -0.08 31.69
N PRO A 323 24.61 -0.34 30.55
CA PRO A 323 25.31 -1.61 30.32
C PRO A 323 26.52 -1.84 31.24
N GLU A 324 26.93 -0.84 32.01
CA GLU A 324 28.01 -0.92 33.00
C GLU A 324 27.56 -1.69 34.24
N ILE A 325 26.33 -1.44 34.72
CA ILE A 325 25.73 -2.06 35.92
C ILE A 325 25.61 -3.58 35.75
N LEU A 326 25.38 -4.05 34.52
CA LEU A 326 25.25 -5.47 34.18
C LEU A 326 26.54 -6.29 34.36
N LYS A 327 27.70 -5.62 34.47
CA LYS A 327 28.99 -6.29 34.69
C LYS A 327 29.21 -6.68 36.15
N GLU A 328 28.46 -6.07 37.06
CA GLU A 328 28.46 -6.37 38.48
C GLU A 328 27.38 -7.42 38.78
N LYS A 329 27.70 -8.46 39.56
CA LYS A 329 26.71 -9.42 40.06
C LYS A 329 25.90 -8.82 41.23
N ASN A 330 25.06 -7.83 40.91
CA ASN A 330 24.07 -7.26 41.84
C ASN A 330 22.76 -8.04 41.77
N ASP A 331 21.96 -8.01 42.85
CA ASP A 331 20.55 -8.42 42.80
C ASP A 331 19.75 -7.59 41.79
N GLU A 332 18.64 -8.15 41.28
CA GLU A 332 17.78 -7.43 40.32
C GLU A 332 17.24 -6.11 40.90
N LYS A 333 16.90 -6.10 42.20
CA LYS A 333 16.43 -4.91 42.94
C LYS A 333 17.49 -3.79 42.94
N VAL A 334 18.73 -4.13 43.26
CA VAL A 334 19.87 -3.18 43.28
C VAL A 334 20.21 -2.72 41.85
N SER A 335 20.10 -3.61 40.87
CA SER A 335 20.29 -3.29 39.46
C SER A 335 19.23 -2.29 38.95
N CYS A 336 17.96 -2.48 39.32
CA CYS A 336 16.88 -1.52 38.99
C CYS A 336 17.13 -0.15 39.62
N GLN A 337 17.52 -0.11 40.90
CA GLN A 337 17.88 1.12 41.63
C GLN A 337 18.99 1.89 40.89
N LYS A 338 20.13 1.24 40.64
CA LYS A 338 21.29 1.86 39.96
C LYS A 338 20.94 2.35 38.53
N VAL A 339 20.06 1.66 37.80
CA VAL A 339 19.59 2.10 36.46
C VAL A 339 18.80 3.41 36.55
N LEU A 340 17.88 3.50 37.51
CA LEU A 340 17.03 4.68 37.71
C LEU A 340 17.81 5.88 38.26
N ASP A 341 18.73 5.63 39.20
CA ASP A 341 19.68 6.62 39.72
C ASP A 341 20.57 7.19 38.60
N LYS A 342 21.13 6.34 37.71
CA LYS A 342 21.93 6.79 36.55
C LYS A 342 21.10 7.65 35.58
N MET A 343 19.79 7.43 35.50
CA MET A 343 18.89 8.27 34.71
C MET A 343 18.47 9.57 35.42
N GLY A 344 18.79 9.74 36.72
CA GLY A 344 18.45 10.94 37.48
C GLY A 344 16.94 11.12 37.68
N LEU A 345 16.16 10.04 37.65
CA LEU A 345 14.72 10.10 37.91
C LEU A 345 14.46 10.39 39.39
N GLN A 346 13.47 11.22 39.69
CA GLN A 346 13.12 11.58 41.06
C GLN A 346 11.73 11.04 41.42
N GLY A 347 11.51 10.72 42.70
CA GLY A 347 10.18 10.34 43.20
C GLY A 347 9.62 9.01 42.69
N TYR A 348 10.47 8.11 42.16
CA TYR A 348 10.14 6.69 41.98
C TYR A 348 10.26 5.93 43.30
N GLN A 349 9.80 4.68 43.33
CA GLN A 349 9.94 3.76 44.47
C GLN A 349 10.30 2.33 44.01
N ILE A 350 10.89 1.55 44.91
CA ILE A 350 11.28 0.16 44.66
C ILE A 350 10.77 -0.72 45.80
N GLY A 351 9.76 -1.52 45.48
CA GLY A 351 9.08 -2.40 46.42
C GLY A 351 9.85 -3.68 46.74
N ARG A 352 9.13 -4.76 47.07
CA ARG A 352 9.69 -6.10 47.32
C ARG A 352 9.91 -6.88 46.04
N THR A 353 9.05 -6.72 45.03
CA THR A 353 9.08 -7.47 43.77
C THR A 353 9.03 -6.57 42.53
N LYS A 354 8.56 -5.32 42.66
CA LYS A 354 8.32 -4.41 41.53
C LYS A 354 9.00 -3.05 41.69
N VAL A 355 9.35 -2.45 40.56
CA VAL A 355 9.63 -1.02 40.40
C VAL A 355 8.30 -0.27 40.26
N PHE A 356 8.18 0.87 40.95
CA PHE A 356 7.01 1.73 40.96
C PHE A 356 7.39 3.12 40.44
N LEU A 357 6.77 3.55 39.35
CA LEU A 357 7.09 4.77 38.60
C LEU A 357 5.89 5.70 38.54
N ARG A 358 6.17 7.01 38.56
CA ARG A 358 5.15 8.07 38.39
C ARG A 358 4.70 8.14 36.92
N ALA A 359 3.61 8.85 36.67
CA ALA A 359 3.19 9.19 35.32
C ALA A 359 4.33 9.88 34.53
N GLY A 360 4.40 9.66 33.22
CA GLY A 360 5.47 10.17 32.35
C GLY A 360 6.79 9.38 32.39
N GLN A 361 7.26 8.95 33.57
CA GLN A 361 8.62 8.41 33.77
C GLN A 361 8.96 7.16 32.91
N MET A 362 7.97 6.33 32.60
CA MET A 362 8.13 5.19 31.68
C MET A 362 8.40 5.66 30.23
N ALA A 363 7.73 6.73 29.79
CA ALA A 363 7.96 7.33 28.49
C ALA A 363 9.33 8.03 28.43
N ASP A 364 9.76 8.72 29.49
CA ASP A 364 11.10 9.31 29.58
C ASP A 364 12.21 8.25 29.42
N LEU A 365 12.03 7.08 30.07
CA LEU A 365 12.96 5.95 29.94
C LEU A 365 12.97 5.36 28.53
N ASP A 366 11.81 5.17 27.90
CA ASP A 366 11.74 4.66 26.53
C ASP A 366 12.23 5.68 25.48
N ALA A 367 12.07 6.98 25.71
CA ALA A 367 12.63 8.03 24.87
C ALA A 367 14.17 7.98 24.88
N ARG A 368 14.80 7.98 26.07
CA ARG A 368 16.26 7.84 26.22
C ARG A 368 16.78 6.51 25.67
N ARG A 369 16.02 5.43 25.83
CA ARG A 369 16.34 4.10 25.29
C ARG A 369 16.32 4.08 23.76
N THR A 370 15.39 4.82 23.16
CA THR A 370 15.29 5.03 21.71
C THR A 370 16.45 5.89 21.21
N GLU A 371 16.80 6.96 21.92
CA GLU A 371 17.98 7.80 21.61
C GLU A 371 19.29 6.99 21.63
N MET A 372 19.54 6.23 22.71
CA MET A 372 20.71 5.35 22.84
C MET A 372 20.78 4.32 21.71
N ARG A 373 19.65 3.71 21.34
CA ARG A 373 19.56 2.77 20.19
C ARG A 373 19.86 3.48 18.87
N ASN A 374 19.32 4.67 18.65
CA ASN A 374 19.57 5.45 17.44
C ASN A 374 21.05 5.87 17.33
N ASN A 375 21.70 6.22 18.44
CA ASN A 375 23.12 6.57 18.46
C ASN A 375 24.03 5.35 18.23
N ALA A 376 23.69 4.18 18.78
CA ALA A 376 24.36 2.92 18.45
C ALA A 376 24.19 2.54 16.97
N ALA A 377 22.97 2.69 16.43
CA ALA A 377 22.69 2.45 15.01
C ALA A 377 23.49 3.38 14.08
N LYS A 378 23.57 4.68 14.39
CA LYS A 378 24.44 5.64 13.66
C LYS A 378 25.90 5.18 13.64
N GLY A 379 26.42 4.66 14.77
CA GLY A 379 27.79 4.14 14.86
C GLY A 379 28.03 2.97 13.90
N VAL A 380 27.16 1.95 13.95
CA VAL A 380 27.23 0.78 13.05
C VAL A 380 27.06 1.18 11.59
N GLN A 381 26.07 2.04 11.28
CA GLN A 381 25.83 2.55 9.92
C GLN A 381 27.01 3.35 9.37
N SER A 382 27.66 4.17 10.20
CA SER A 382 28.85 4.94 9.82
C SER A 382 30.02 4.01 9.47
N GLN A 383 30.30 3.02 10.31
CA GLN A 383 31.37 2.05 10.07
C GLN A 383 31.10 1.18 8.84
N PHE A 384 29.85 0.74 8.64
CA PHE A 384 29.44 -0.03 7.46
C PHE A 384 29.55 0.79 6.16
N ARG A 385 29.04 2.03 6.14
CA ARG A 385 29.19 2.95 5.00
C ARG A 385 30.66 3.22 4.67
N THR A 386 31.50 3.38 5.70
CA THR A 386 32.95 3.56 5.54
C THR A 386 33.62 2.31 4.96
N HIS A 387 33.19 1.11 5.37
CA HIS A 387 33.68 -0.15 4.82
C HIS A 387 33.33 -0.30 3.32
N VAL A 388 32.04 -0.14 2.97
CA VAL A 388 31.57 -0.22 1.57
C VAL A 388 32.24 0.83 0.67
N ALA A 389 32.35 2.08 1.13
CA ALA A 389 33.04 3.13 0.37
C ALA A 389 34.54 2.85 0.18
N ARG A 390 35.19 2.24 1.19
CA ARG A 390 36.60 1.81 1.10
C ARG A 390 36.78 0.65 0.14
N GLU A 391 35.88 -0.32 0.14
CA GLU A 391 35.89 -1.45 -0.80
C GLU A 391 35.75 -0.96 -2.25
N GLN A 392 34.74 -0.13 -2.52
CA GLN A 392 34.53 0.49 -3.83
C GLN A 392 35.75 1.32 -4.29
N PHE A 393 36.37 2.08 -3.39
CA PHE A 393 37.60 2.82 -3.67
C PHE A 393 38.79 1.90 -4.00
N LEU A 394 38.94 0.77 -3.30
CA LEU A 394 40.01 -0.20 -3.59
C LEU A 394 39.84 -0.85 -4.96
N VAL A 395 38.62 -1.28 -5.31
CA VAL A 395 38.29 -1.80 -6.65
C VAL A 395 38.58 -0.77 -7.75
N LEU A 396 38.18 0.49 -7.55
CA LEU A 396 38.46 1.59 -8.49
C LEU A 396 39.96 1.90 -8.61
N ARG A 397 40.70 1.86 -7.49
CA ARG A 397 42.15 2.02 -7.47
C ARG A 397 42.85 0.92 -8.26
N ASP A 398 42.49 -0.34 -8.03
CA ASP A 398 43.21 -1.49 -8.59
C ASP A 398 42.90 -1.69 -10.08
N THR A 399 41.66 -1.43 -10.51
CA THR A 399 41.32 -1.30 -11.94
C THR A 399 42.05 -0.13 -12.60
N SER A 400 42.20 1.01 -11.93
CA SER A 400 43.01 2.15 -12.42
C SER A 400 44.49 1.81 -12.54
N ILE A 401 45.07 1.08 -11.58
CA ILE A 401 46.47 0.62 -11.63
C ILE A 401 46.67 -0.37 -12.78
N TYR A 402 45.72 -1.28 -13.01
CA TYR A 402 45.73 -2.20 -14.14
C TYR A 402 45.70 -1.46 -15.50
N LEU A 403 44.80 -0.49 -15.65
CA LEU A 403 44.74 0.36 -16.85
C LEU A 403 46.04 1.16 -17.06
N GLN A 404 46.60 1.74 -15.99
CA GLN A 404 47.88 2.44 -16.05
C GLN A 404 49.04 1.52 -16.46
N SER A 405 49.08 0.28 -15.99
CA SER A 405 50.13 -0.67 -16.36
C SER A 405 50.02 -1.09 -17.83
N PHE A 406 48.80 -1.32 -18.33
CA PHE A 406 48.54 -1.57 -19.76
C PHE A 406 48.95 -0.37 -20.63
N VAL A 407 48.60 0.86 -20.24
CA VAL A 407 49.00 2.08 -20.98
C VAL A 407 50.52 2.28 -20.97
N ARG A 408 51.20 2.06 -19.83
CA ARG A 408 52.68 2.09 -19.75
C ARG A 408 53.31 1.04 -20.66
N ALA A 409 52.80 -0.20 -20.68
CA ALA A 409 53.25 -1.24 -21.58
C ALA A 409 53.02 -0.87 -23.06
N ARG A 410 51.84 -0.34 -23.40
CA ARG A 410 51.49 0.10 -24.77
C ARG A 410 52.42 1.21 -25.27
N LEU A 411 52.78 2.17 -24.40
CA LEU A 411 53.77 3.21 -24.68
C LEU A 411 55.18 2.61 -24.91
N ALA A 412 55.64 1.72 -24.04
CA ALA A 412 56.93 1.05 -24.18
C ALA A 412 57.01 0.22 -25.47
N CYS A 413 55.95 -0.51 -25.84
CA CYS A 413 55.86 -1.23 -27.11
C CYS A 413 55.96 -0.29 -28.32
N LYS A 414 55.23 0.85 -28.31
CA LYS A 414 55.28 1.85 -29.39
C LYS A 414 56.68 2.46 -29.53
N GLN A 415 57.36 2.73 -28.42
CA GLN A 415 58.73 3.25 -28.43
C GLN A 415 59.75 2.19 -28.92
N HIS A 416 59.59 0.93 -28.51
CA HIS A 416 60.40 -0.18 -29.02
C HIS A 416 60.18 -0.43 -30.52
N GLU A 417 58.94 -0.32 -31.01
CA GLU A 417 58.63 -0.43 -32.43
C GLU A 417 59.30 0.68 -33.25
N PHE A 418 59.24 1.93 -32.78
CA PHE A 418 59.96 3.06 -33.39
C PHE A 418 61.48 2.83 -33.42
N LEU A 419 62.07 2.34 -32.33
CA LEU A 419 63.50 1.98 -32.28
C LEU A 419 63.83 0.82 -33.24
N ARG A 420 62.96 -0.19 -33.38
CA ARG A 420 63.09 -1.25 -34.39
C ARG A 420 63.04 -0.71 -35.81
N GLN A 421 62.14 0.25 -36.10
CA GLN A 421 62.03 0.89 -37.40
C GLN A 421 63.30 1.69 -37.74
N GLN A 422 63.83 2.47 -36.79
CA GLN A 422 65.12 3.16 -36.95
C GLN A 422 66.28 2.17 -37.18
N ALA A 423 66.39 1.12 -36.37
CA ALA A 423 67.44 0.12 -36.51
C ALA A 423 67.37 -0.63 -37.86
N ALA A 424 66.16 -0.94 -38.33
CA ALA A 424 65.94 -1.52 -39.65
C ALA A 424 66.35 -0.56 -40.78
N ALA A 425 65.94 0.70 -40.70
CA ALA A 425 66.32 1.74 -41.66
C ALA A 425 67.85 1.93 -41.72
N LEU A 426 68.51 2.03 -40.56
CA LEU A 426 69.97 2.11 -40.46
C LEU A 426 70.66 0.86 -41.05
N ARG A 427 70.11 -0.34 -40.84
CA ARG A 427 70.66 -1.59 -41.40
C ARG A 427 70.50 -1.64 -42.93
N ILE A 428 69.37 -1.18 -43.47
CA ILE A 428 69.15 -1.06 -44.92
C ILE A 428 70.10 -0.03 -45.52
N GLN A 429 70.20 1.17 -44.92
CA GLN A 429 71.10 2.24 -45.36
C GLN A 429 72.57 1.79 -45.32
N LYS A 430 73.01 1.12 -44.26
CA LYS A 430 74.36 0.54 -44.14
C LYS A 430 74.65 -0.44 -45.28
N ASN A 431 73.74 -1.40 -45.50
CA ASN A 431 73.93 -2.44 -46.52
C ASN A 431 73.91 -1.85 -47.94
N ALA A 432 73.05 -0.87 -48.21
CA ALA A 432 73.00 -0.17 -49.50
C ALA A 432 74.29 0.64 -49.75
N ARG A 433 74.74 1.45 -48.77
CA ARG A 433 76.01 2.21 -48.86
C ARG A 433 77.21 1.29 -49.09
N TRP A 434 77.28 0.17 -48.36
CA TRP A 434 78.30 -0.85 -48.56
C TRP A 434 78.25 -1.46 -49.97
N TYR A 435 77.06 -1.85 -50.45
CA TYR A 435 76.90 -2.46 -51.78
C TYR A 435 77.33 -1.50 -52.90
N PHE A 436 76.95 -0.23 -52.84
CA PHE A 436 77.39 0.77 -53.82
C PHE A 436 78.91 0.97 -53.78
N ALA A 437 79.52 1.13 -52.60
CA ALA A 437 80.96 1.28 -52.47
C ALA A 437 81.73 0.05 -53.00
N TRP A 438 81.27 -1.16 -52.65
CA TRP A 438 81.83 -2.42 -53.13
C TRP A 438 81.70 -2.56 -54.65
N LYS A 439 80.54 -2.24 -55.23
CA LYS A 439 80.28 -2.30 -56.67
C LYS A 439 81.22 -1.37 -57.45
N THR A 440 81.38 -0.13 -57.01
CA THR A 440 82.29 0.84 -57.63
C THR A 440 83.76 0.38 -57.54
N TYR A 441 84.19 -0.10 -56.35
CA TYR A 441 85.54 -0.64 -56.19
C TYR A 441 85.79 -1.89 -57.05
N TYR A 442 84.81 -2.80 -57.14
CA TYR A 442 84.89 -4.01 -57.94
C TYR A 442 84.99 -3.70 -59.44
N GLN A 443 84.20 -2.74 -59.95
CA GLN A 443 84.31 -2.25 -61.33
C GLN A 443 85.68 -1.63 -61.62
N LEU A 444 86.19 -0.77 -60.72
CA LEU A 444 87.52 -0.18 -60.86
C LEU A 444 88.63 -1.26 -60.87
N ARG A 445 88.53 -2.25 -59.98
CA ARG A 445 89.45 -3.38 -59.90
C ARG A 445 89.42 -4.25 -61.17
N LEU A 446 88.25 -4.54 -61.72
CA LEU A 446 88.13 -5.27 -62.99
C LEU A 446 88.78 -4.49 -64.14
N SER A 447 88.50 -3.19 -64.27
CA SER A 447 89.11 -2.33 -65.29
C SER A 447 90.65 -2.32 -65.17
N ALA A 448 91.18 -2.21 -63.95
CA ALA A 448 92.61 -2.28 -63.69
C ALA A 448 93.23 -3.65 -64.06
N ILE A 449 92.56 -4.76 -63.74
CA ILE A 449 93.01 -6.12 -64.10
C ILE A 449 93.04 -6.29 -65.63
N THR A 450 91.99 -5.86 -66.34
CA THR A 450 91.92 -5.91 -67.81
C THR A 450 93.04 -5.09 -68.45
N LEU A 451 93.31 -3.88 -67.95
CA LEU A 451 94.42 -3.04 -68.39
C LEU A 451 95.78 -3.74 -68.17
N GLN A 452 96.01 -4.28 -66.97
CA GLN A 452 97.24 -5.01 -66.64
C GLN A 452 97.43 -6.27 -67.49
N ALA A 453 96.36 -7.00 -67.81
CA ALA A 453 96.40 -8.16 -68.68
C ALA A 453 96.78 -7.76 -70.12
N GLY A 454 96.21 -6.67 -70.64
CA GLY A 454 96.58 -6.10 -71.94
C GLY A 454 98.05 -5.67 -71.99
N LEU A 455 98.53 -4.93 -70.99
CA LEU A 455 99.93 -4.49 -70.89
C LEU A 455 100.91 -5.67 -70.79
N ARG A 456 100.60 -6.70 -69.98
CA ARG A 456 101.41 -7.94 -69.90
C ARG A 456 101.44 -8.70 -71.22
N SER A 457 100.31 -8.79 -71.93
CA SER A 457 100.24 -9.40 -73.26
C SER A 457 101.09 -8.63 -74.29
N MET A 458 101.05 -7.30 -74.26
CA MET A 458 101.89 -6.45 -75.11
C MET A 458 103.38 -6.62 -74.82
N ALA A 459 103.79 -6.64 -73.54
CA ALA A 459 105.17 -6.89 -73.16
C ALA A 459 105.68 -8.27 -73.65
N ALA A 460 104.89 -9.32 -73.47
CA ALA A 460 105.21 -10.67 -73.95
C ALA A 460 105.32 -10.74 -75.50
N ARG A 461 104.45 -10.03 -76.22
CA ARG A 461 104.51 -9.92 -77.70
C ARG A 461 105.75 -9.16 -78.18
N ASN A 462 106.17 -8.11 -77.47
CA ASN A 462 107.39 -7.36 -77.78
C ASN A 462 108.64 -8.24 -77.58
N GLU A 463 108.73 -8.95 -76.45
CA GLU A 463 109.81 -9.89 -76.15
C GLU A 463 109.88 -11.05 -77.17
N PHE A 464 108.72 -11.64 -77.53
CA PHE A 464 108.65 -12.65 -78.59
C PHE A 464 109.13 -12.10 -79.95
N THR A 465 108.77 -10.86 -80.28
CA THR A 465 109.19 -10.20 -81.53
C THR A 465 110.69 -9.93 -81.54
N PHE A 466 111.27 -9.54 -80.41
CA PHE A 466 112.73 -9.40 -80.25
C PHE A 466 113.44 -10.74 -80.44
N ARG A 467 112.98 -11.81 -79.78
CA ARG A 467 113.51 -13.18 -79.96
C ARG A 467 113.38 -13.67 -81.40
N LYS A 468 112.27 -13.39 -82.10
CA LYS A 468 112.07 -13.72 -83.52
C LYS A 468 113.08 -13.01 -84.43
N LYS A 469 113.30 -11.70 -84.23
CA LYS A 469 114.35 -10.93 -84.95
C LYS A 469 115.75 -11.51 -84.69
N ASN A 470 116.06 -11.84 -83.44
CA ASN A 470 117.38 -12.37 -83.07
C ASN A 470 117.63 -13.77 -83.67
N LYS A 471 116.62 -14.67 -83.64
CA LYS A 471 116.72 -16.00 -84.28
C LYS A 471 116.89 -15.90 -85.81
N ALA A 472 116.26 -14.93 -86.47
CA ALA A 472 116.46 -14.67 -87.89
C ALA A 472 117.90 -14.17 -88.18
N SER A 473 118.42 -13.25 -87.36
CA SER A 473 119.81 -12.78 -87.44
C SER A 473 120.82 -13.93 -87.32
N VAL A 474 120.66 -14.80 -86.31
CA VAL A 474 121.50 -15.99 -86.11
C VAL A 474 121.43 -16.94 -87.31
N HIS A 475 120.25 -17.14 -87.91
CA HIS A 475 120.13 -17.97 -89.11
C HIS A 475 120.92 -17.39 -90.30
N ILE A 476 120.77 -16.10 -90.60
CA ILE A 476 121.51 -15.41 -91.68
C ILE A 476 123.03 -15.50 -91.43
N GLN A 477 123.47 -15.25 -90.20
CA GLN A 477 124.89 -15.39 -89.81
C GLN A 477 125.42 -16.82 -89.99
N SER A 478 124.61 -17.84 -89.68
CA SER A 478 125.00 -19.25 -89.84
C SER A 478 125.17 -19.65 -91.30
N GLN A 479 124.25 -19.21 -92.18
CA GLN A 479 124.32 -19.45 -93.62
C GLN A 479 125.56 -18.79 -94.24
N TRP A 480 125.84 -17.53 -93.87
CA TRP A 480 127.02 -16.80 -94.36
C TRP A 480 128.34 -17.47 -93.93
N ARG A 481 128.45 -17.92 -92.67
CA ARG A 481 129.63 -18.66 -92.19
C ARG A 481 129.83 -19.96 -92.95
N CYS A 482 128.75 -20.74 -93.16
CA CYS A 482 128.79 -21.97 -93.95
C CYS A 482 129.27 -21.72 -95.39
N HIS A 483 128.74 -20.69 -96.06
CA HIS A 483 129.14 -20.32 -97.42
C HIS A 483 130.63 -19.90 -97.51
N ARG A 484 131.11 -19.10 -96.55
CA ARG A 484 132.53 -18.70 -96.45
C ARG A 484 133.45 -19.92 -96.40
N ASP A 485 133.14 -20.87 -95.52
CA ASP A 485 134.02 -22.03 -95.27
C ASP A 485 133.97 -23.05 -96.42
N TYR A 486 132.80 -23.21 -97.06
CA TYR A 486 132.64 -23.96 -98.32
C TYR A 486 133.45 -23.35 -99.48
N SER A 487 133.44 -22.02 -99.62
CA SER A 487 134.22 -21.31 -100.65
C SER A 487 135.72 -21.50 -100.47
N ASN A 488 136.21 -21.41 -99.21
CA ASN A 488 137.60 -21.71 -98.87
C ASN A 488 138.00 -23.15 -99.24
N TYR A 489 137.17 -24.14 -98.89
CA TYR A 489 137.39 -25.55 -99.26
C TYR A 489 137.48 -25.74 -100.79
N MET A 490 136.58 -25.12 -101.56
CA MET A 490 136.58 -25.24 -103.02
C MET A 490 137.82 -24.59 -103.67
N ASN A 491 138.29 -23.47 -103.14
CA ASN A 491 139.54 -22.86 -103.61
C ASN A 491 140.76 -23.75 -103.29
N LEU A 492 140.82 -24.34 -102.10
CA LEU A 492 141.87 -25.29 -101.73
C LEU A 492 141.88 -26.53 -102.64
N LYS A 493 140.68 -27.06 -102.96
CA LYS A 493 140.50 -28.20 -103.88
C LYS A 493 140.99 -27.88 -105.31
N ARG A 494 140.72 -26.68 -105.83
CA ARG A 494 141.24 -26.21 -107.14
C ARG A 494 142.76 -26.09 -107.15
N ALA A 495 143.35 -25.55 -106.08
CA ALA A 495 144.81 -25.44 -105.95
C ALA A 495 145.48 -26.83 -105.93
N ALA A 496 144.95 -27.77 -105.14
CA ALA A 496 145.43 -29.14 -105.05
C ALA A 496 145.36 -29.88 -106.41
N LEU A 497 144.23 -29.77 -107.13
CA LEU A 497 144.07 -30.37 -108.46
C LEU A 497 145.07 -29.79 -109.48
N THR A 498 145.28 -28.47 -109.47
CA THR A 498 146.26 -27.81 -110.34
C THR A 498 147.68 -28.34 -110.08
N TYR A 499 148.07 -28.48 -108.81
CA TYR A 499 149.37 -29.04 -108.42
C TYR A 499 149.52 -30.51 -108.83
N GLN A 500 148.50 -31.35 -108.61
CA GLN A 500 148.49 -32.75 -109.04
C GLN A 500 148.62 -32.91 -110.56
N CYS A 501 147.97 -32.05 -111.35
CA CYS A 501 148.10 -32.06 -112.81
C CYS A 501 149.50 -31.66 -113.27
N ALA A 502 150.10 -30.64 -112.65
CA ALA A 502 151.49 -30.27 -112.90
C ALA A 502 152.48 -31.40 -112.56
N TRP A 503 152.26 -32.09 -111.43
CA TRP A 503 153.08 -33.23 -111.01
C TRP A 503 152.99 -34.42 -111.99
N ARG A 504 151.77 -34.84 -112.38
CA ARG A 504 151.56 -35.88 -113.40
C ARG A 504 152.27 -35.54 -114.72
N ARG A 505 152.20 -34.29 -115.17
CA ARG A 505 152.89 -33.80 -116.38
C ARG A 505 154.43 -33.84 -116.25
N ARG A 506 154.98 -33.71 -115.04
CA ARG A 506 156.41 -33.85 -114.75
C ARG A 506 156.87 -35.32 -114.77
N VAL A 507 156.05 -36.25 -114.28
CA VAL A 507 156.33 -37.70 -114.31
C VAL A 507 156.37 -38.23 -115.75
N ALA A 508 155.33 -37.98 -116.56
CA ALA A 508 155.28 -38.47 -117.96
C ALA A 508 156.46 -37.93 -118.82
N ARG A 509 156.91 -36.68 -118.57
CA ARG A 509 158.11 -36.11 -119.20
C ARG A 509 159.43 -36.78 -118.79
N LYS A 510 159.47 -37.51 -117.66
CA LYS A 510 160.62 -38.29 -117.20
C LYS A 510 160.67 -39.67 -117.89
N GLU A 511 159.52 -40.31 -118.07
CA GLU A 511 159.41 -41.63 -118.73
C GLU A 511 159.71 -41.55 -120.23
N LEU A 512 159.22 -40.51 -120.92
CA LEU A 512 159.53 -40.25 -122.33
C LEU A 512 161.04 -40.12 -122.60
N ARG A 513 161.83 -39.70 -121.61
CA ARG A 513 163.30 -39.65 -121.71
C ARG A 513 163.96 -41.02 -121.56
N LYS A 514 163.42 -41.91 -120.72
CA LYS A 514 163.90 -43.31 -120.60
C LYS A 514 163.67 -44.08 -121.91
N LEU A 515 162.45 -44.01 -122.45
CA LEU A 515 162.08 -44.72 -123.68
C LEU A 515 162.88 -44.24 -124.91
N LYS A 516 163.26 -42.95 -124.96
CA LYS A 516 164.15 -42.43 -126.01
C LYS A 516 165.62 -42.83 -125.87
N LEU A 517 166.07 -43.32 -124.70
CA LEU A 517 167.42 -43.85 -124.53
C LEU A 517 167.51 -45.29 -125.06
N ALA A 518 166.51 -46.12 -124.75
CA ALA A 518 166.46 -47.54 -125.13
C ALA A 518 166.20 -47.82 -126.63
N ALA A 519 166.04 -46.78 -127.46
CA ALA A 519 165.58 -46.88 -128.84
C ALA A 519 166.61 -46.36 -129.87
N ARG A 520 167.91 -46.32 -129.52
CA ARG A 520 168.98 -45.79 -130.40
C ARG A 520 170.12 -46.76 -130.73
N ASP A 521 170.17 -47.93 -130.09
CA ASP A 521 171.25 -48.92 -130.31
C ASP A 521 170.94 -49.90 -131.47
N THR A 522 170.25 -49.44 -132.51
CA THR A 522 169.84 -50.25 -133.67
C THR A 522 170.18 -49.58 -135.02
N GLN A 523 171.46 -49.33 -135.26
CA GLN A 523 172.17 -49.79 -136.49
C GLN A 523 173.70 -49.52 -136.38
N ALA A 524 174.31 -49.84 -135.25
CA ALA A 524 175.77 -49.88 -135.17
C ALA A 524 176.30 -51.14 -135.89
N LEU A 525 176.58 -50.97 -137.18
CA LEU A 525 177.78 -51.52 -137.85
C LEU A 525 178.12 -52.98 -137.47
N LYS A 526 177.41 -54.00 -137.97
CA LYS A 526 177.40 -54.44 -139.39
C LYS A 526 178.79 -54.77 -139.99
N VAL A 527 179.87 -54.70 -139.23
CA VAL A 527 181.19 -55.27 -139.61
C VAL A 527 181.24 -56.80 -139.39
N ALA A 528 180.20 -57.36 -138.74
CA ALA A 528 180.16 -58.75 -138.27
C ALA A 528 179.16 -59.66 -139.02
N LYS A 529 178.72 -59.35 -140.25
CA LYS A 529 177.82 -60.25 -141.01
C LYS A 529 178.07 -60.29 -142.52
N GLU A 530 178.88 -61.28 -142.93
CA GLU A 530 178.87 -61.96 -144.25
C GLU A 530 178.89 -61.02 -145.48
N LYS A 531 179.99 -60.79 -146.21
CA LYS A 531 181.26 -61.48 -146.47
C LYS A 531 182.44 -60.48 -146.72
N LEU A 532 182.60 -59.30 -146.11
CA LEU A 532 181.88 -58.62 -145.03
C LEU A 532 180.46 -58.11 -145.38
N GLU A 533 180.13 -57.95 -146.68
CA GLU A 533 178.81 -57.44 -147.14
C GLU A 533 178.25 -58.08 -148.45
N GLU A 534 178.29 -59.41 -148.64
CA GLU A 534 177.58 -60.07 -149.77
C GLU A 534 176.17 -60.51 -149.31
N ARG A 535 175.07 -59.97 -149.83
CA ARG A 535 174.90 -58.91 -150.84
C ARG A 535 173.85 -57.92 -150.37
N VAL A 536 174.06 -56.63 -150.70
CA VAL A 536 173.05 -55.57 -150.55
C VAL A 536 172.03 -55.61 -151.70
N GLU A 537 172.46 -56.05 -152.89
CA GLU A 537 171.73 -55.86 -154.13
C GLU A 537 171.02 -57.13 -154.61
N GLU A 538 169.86 -57.43 -154.01
CA GLU A 538 168.73 -58.00 -154.77
C GLU A 538 167.38 -57.81 -154.05
N LEU A 539 166.66 -56.75 -154.47
CA LEU A 539 165.20 -56.62 -154.45
C LEU A 539 164.52 -56.45 -153.06
N THR A 540 163.44 -55.69 -152.87
CA THR A 540 162.30 -55.31 -153.75
C THR A 540 161.34 -56.50 -154.01
N SER A 541 160.14 -56.24 -154.54
CA SER A 541 159.30 -57.24 -155.23
C SER A 541 158.68 -58.40 -154.42
N ARG A 542 158.50 -58.29 -153.09
CA ARG A 542 157.58 -59.19 -152.33
C ARG A 542 156.38 -58.51 -151.65
N LEU A 543 156.48 -57.28 -151.15
CA LEU A 543 155.37 -56.64 -150.41
C LEU A 543 154.14 -56.30 -151.28
N ASP A 544 154.32 -56.10 -152.59
CA ASP A 544 153.22 -55.74 -153.50
C ASP A 544 152.31 -56.90 -153.96
N ARG A 545 152.44 -58.12 -153.40
CA ARG A 545 151.55 -59.25 -153.74
C ARG A 545 150.29 -59.36 -152.86
N GLU A 546 150.41 -59.34 -151.53
CA GLU A 546 149.22 -59.53 -150.66
C GLU A 546 148.29 -58.30 -150.59
N LYS A 547 148.68 -57.20 -151.23
CA LYS A 547 147.93 -55.95 -151.34
C LYS A 547 146.51 -56.10 -151.92
N LYS A 548 146.21 -57.20 -152.64
CA LYS A 548 144.97 -57.37 -153.41
C LYS A 548 144.56 -58.85 -153.66
N LEU A 549 144.12 -59.51 -152.59
CA LEU A 549 142.80 -60.18 -152.57
C LEU A 549 141.80 -59.22 -151.89
N ARG A 550 141.57 -58.00 -152.42
CA ARG A 550 140.78 -57.72 -153.64
C ARG A 550 139.39 -58.35 -153.53
N ALA A 551 138.44 -57.54 -153.07
CA ALA A 551 136.98 -57.63 -153.20
C ALA A 551 136.35 -59.03 -153.32
N ASP A 552 135.50 -59.42 -152.34
CA ASP A 552 134.33 -60.28 -152.64
C ASP A 552 133.26 -60.43 -151.51
N LEU A 553 133.50 -60.04 -150.24
CA LEU A 553 132.63 -60.48 -149.12
C LEU A 553 131.93 -59.41 -148.24
N GLU A 554 131.59 -58.25 -148.79
CA GLU A 554 130.59 -57.33 -148.19
C GLU A 554 129.24 -57.44 -148.91
N LYS A 555 128.46 -58.52 -148.65
CA LYS A 555 127.10 -58.68 -149.23
C LYS A 555 126.10 -59.60 -148.47
N SER A 556 126.25 -59.84 -147.16
CA SER A 556 125.37 -60.69 -146.31
C SER A 556 125.81 -60.58 -144.83
N LYS A 557 125.02 -60.69 -143.74
CA LYS A 557 123.57 -60.60 -143.37
C LYS A 557 123.55 -60.20 -141.86
N ALA A 558 122.56 -59.60 -141.19
CA ALA A 558 121.09 -59.46 -141.31
C ALA A 558 120.23 -60.58 -140.67
N ASP A 559 119.15 -60.16 -139.97
CA ASP A 559 118.10 -60.92 -139.21
C ASP A 559 118.56 -61.56 -137.88
N GLU A 560 117.79 -61.68 -136.77
CA GLU A 560 116.45 -61.24 -136.27
C GLU A 560 116.70 -60.57 -134.87
N VAL A 561 116.03 -59.55 -134.28
CA VAL A 561 114.71 -58.88 -134.38
C VAL A 561 113.64 -59.34 -133.35
N SER A 562 112.93 -58.35 -132.76
CA SER A 562 111.62 -58.35 -132.04
C SER A 562 111.32 -59.33 -130.88
N LYS A 563 110.35 -58.98 -129.99
CA LYS A 563 109.87 -59.64 -128.72
C LYS A 563 110.49 -59.03 -127.42
N LEU A 564 109.81 -58.67 -126.31
CA LEU A 564 108.39 -58.44 -125.89
C LEU A 564 108.38 -57.42 -124.68
N LYS A 565 107.29 -57.18 -123.91
CA LYS A 565 106.02 -56.45 -124.21
C LYS A 565 105.03 -56.51 -122.99
N GLU A 566 104.67 -55.36 -122.40
CA GLU A 566 103.45 -55.04 -121.58
C GLU A 566 103.14 -55.69 -120.20
N ALA A 567 102.68 -54.84 -119.25
CA ALA A 567 101.63 -55.01 -118.19
C ALA A 567 101.91 -54.06 -116.97
N LEU A 568 101.00 -53.69 -116.05
CA LEU A 568 99.54 -53.37 -115.97
C LEU A 568 99.33 -52.86 -114.48
N HIS A 569 98.62 -51.75 -114.18
CA HIS A 569 97.27 -51.70 -113.54
C HIS A 569 96.97 -52.81 -112.49
N GLU A 570 96.18 -52.66 -111.41
CA GLU A 570 95.46 -51.54 -110.76
C GLU A 570 94.82 -52.02 -109.42
N MET A 571 93.72 -51.39 -108.97
CA MET A 571 92.82 -51.63 -107.81
C MET A 571 93.08 -50.69 -106.61
N GLU A 572 92.64 -49.42 -106.60
CA GLU A 572 91.46 -48.77 -107.21
C GLU A 572 90.10 -49.22 -106.60
N GLN A 573 89.29 -48.21 -106.22
CA GLN A 573 87.85 -48.25 -105.85
C GLN A 573 87.44 -48.91 -104.51
N ARG A 574 86.38 -48.50 -103.79
CA ARG A 574 85.53 -47.26 -103.69
C ARG A 574 84.86 -47.33 -102.27
N VAL A 575 84.56 -46.28 -101.46
CA VAL A 575 84.07 -44.88 -101.63
C VAL A 575 82.53 -44.74 -101.54
N GLU A 576 82.07 -43.59 -101.00
CA GLU A 576 80.67 -43.13 -100.70
C GLU A 576 79.89 -43.95 -99.62
N GLU A 577 79.40 -43.43 -98.47
CA GLU A 577 78.81 -42.14 -98.00
C GLU A 577 77.31 -41.92 -98.33
N VAL A 578 76.65 -40.94 -97.65
CA VAL A 578 75.19 -40.54 -97.67
C VAL A 578 74.30 -41.27 -96.63
N LYS A 579 73.42 -40.67 -95.79
CA LYS A 579 73.06 -39.26 -95.42
C LYS A 579 72.42 -39.22 -94.00
N ALA A 580 72.12 -38.04 -93.45
CA ALA A 580 71.48 -37.82 -92.13
C ALA A 580 70.07 -37.17 -92.22
N MET A 581 69.30 -37.11 -91.11
CA MET A 581 68.32 -36.06 -90.70
C MET A 581 67.59 -36.38 -89.35
N GLN A 582 67.38 -35.34 -88.51
CA GLN A 582 66.36 -35.06 -87.44
C GLN A 582 65.71 -36.22 -86.61
N GLU A 583 65.73 -36.29 -85.26
CA GLU A 583 65.30 -35.37 -84.15
C GLU A 583 63.80 -35.45 -83.75
N GLN A 584 63.47 -35.89 -82.51
CA GLN A 584 62.75 -35.10 -81.45
C GLN A 584 62.52 -35.86 -80.09
N GLU A 585 62.77 -35.17 -78.97
CA GLU A 585 62.16 -35.26 -77.60
C GLU A 585 62.04 -36.57 -76.76
N SER A 586 61.42 -36.43 -75.56
CA SER A 586 61.60 -37.29 -74.38
C SER A 586 60.40 -37.30 -73.42
N ALA A 587 60.10 -38.42 -72.74
CA ALA A 587 59.29 -38.41 -71.52
C ALA A 587 59.49 -39.64 -70.57
N LYS A 588 59.56 -39.33 -69.27
CA LYS A 588 59.15 -40.09 -68.05
C LYS A 588 59.12 -41.64 -68.04
N LYS A 589 59.85 -42.21 -67.07
CA LYS A 589 59.41 -43.43 -66.35
C LYS A 589 58.18 -43.09 -65.48
N ALA A 590 57.16 -43.95 -65.48
CA ALA A 590 56.06 -43.94 -64.50
C ALA A 590 55.26 -45.27 -64.53
N VAL A 591 55.90 -46.39 -64.18
CA VAL A 591 55.22 -47.66 -63.92
C VAL A 591 55.83 -48.28 -62.66
N GLU A 592 55.01 -48.38 -61.62
CA GLU A 592 55.17 -49.32 -60.51
C GLU A 592 54.16 -50.47 -60.72
N GLU A 593 54.26 -51.51 -59.91
CA GLU A 593 53.88 -52.90 -60.20
C GLU A 593 52.45 -53.21 -60.73
N ALA A 594 52.42 -54.24 -61.58
CA ALA A 594 51.41 -55.31 -61.65
C ALA A 594 49.90 -55.00 -61.74
N LEU A 595 49.31 -55.22 -62.93
CA LEU A 595 48.00 -55.89 -63.09
C LEU A 595 47.70 -56.17 -64.58
N ALA A 596 47.72 -57.44 -65.02
CA ALA A 596 46.87 -58.01 -66.09
C ALA A 596 47.31 -59.42 -66.54
N GLN A 597 46.73 -60.47 -65.95
CA GLN A 597 46.08 -61.56 -66.70
C GLN A 597 45.45 -62.57 -65.72
N GLU A 598 44.12 -62.60 -65.68
CA GLU A 598 43.32 -63.83 -65.76
C GLU A 598 41.87 -63.42 -65.98
N ARG A 599 41.28 -63.81 -67.12
CA ARG A 599 40.01 -63.22 -67.59
C ARG A 599 38.98 -64.22 -68.14
N GLU A 600 39.23 -65.52 -67.98
CA GLU A 600 38.45 -66.57 -68.66
C GLU A 600 37.60 -67.46 -67.72
N LYS A 601 37.56 -67.17 -66.40
CA LYS A 601 36.63 -67.81 -65.44
C LYS A 601 35.35 -67.00 -65.13
N ILE A 602 35.00 -66.05 -65.99
CA ILE A 602 33.82 -65.17 -65.87
C ILE A 602 32.51 -65.80 -66.41
N SER A 603 32.57 -67.03 -66.93
CA SER A 603 31.44 -67.65 -67.66
C SER A 603 30.49 -68.55 -66.85
N LEU A 604 30.85 -69.01 -65.64
CA LEU A 604 30.14 -70.13 -64.98
C LEU A 604 29.71 -69.93 -63.51
N LEU A 605 30.04 -68.80 -62.88
CA LEU A 605 29.54 -68.45 -61.52
C LEU A 605 28.49 -67.33 -61.55
N THR A 606 28.20 -66.79 -62.73
CA THR A 606 27.48 -65.54 -62.96
C THR A 606 25.96 -65.72 -63.00
N THR A 607 25.48 -66.97 -63.04
CA THR A 607 24.05 -67.33 -63.10
C THR A 607 23.46 -67.81 -61.78
N GLU A 608 24.29 -68.25 -60.83
CA GLU A 608 23.84 -68.83 -59.55
C GLU A 608 23.81 -67.80 -58.40
N ILE A 609 24.69 -66.78 -58.45
CA ILE A 609 24.75 -65.69 -57.47
C ILE A 609 23.54 -64.74 -57.58
N GLU A 610 22.94 -64.58 -58.76
CA GLU A 610 21.87 -63.59 -58.97
C GLU A 610 20.52 -64.03 -58.40
N GLY A 611 20.25 -65.33 -58.33
CA GLY A 611 19.00 -65.86 -57.75
C GLY A 611 18.90 -65.68 -56.24
N LEU A 612 20.02 -65.85 -55.51
CA LEU A 612 20.05 -65.76 -54.05
C LEU A 612 19.94 -64.31 -53.52
N LYS A 613 20.23 -63.29 -54.35
CA LYS A 613 20.09 -61.88 -53.96
C LYS A 613 18.64 -61.46 -53.72
N VAL A 614 17.69 -61.99 -54.50
CA VAL A 614 16.29 -61.51 -54.49
C VAL A 614 15.59 -61.85 -53.17
N LEU A 615 15.80 -63.06 -52.65
CA LEU A 615 15.24 -63.48 -51.35
C LEU A 615 15.90 -62.74 -50.17
N LEU A 616 17.22 -62.49 -50.24
CA LEU A 616 17.95 -61.77 -49.18
C LEU A 616 17.52 -60.30 -49.04
N VAL A 617 17.02 -59.67 -50.11
CA VAL A 617 16.49 -58.29 -50.06
C VAL A 617 15.11 -58.26 -49.38
N ALA A 618 14.23 -59.23 -49.68
CA ALA A 618 12.91 -59.33 -49.08
C ALA A 618 12.96 -59.49 -47.54
N GLU A 619 13.76 -60.44 -47.03
CA GLU A 619 13.93 -60.63 -45.58
C GLU A 619 14.54 -59.40 -44.87
N ARG A 620 15.37 -58.61 -45.57
CA ARG A 620 15.99 -57.41 -45.00
C ARG A 620 15.01 -56.25 -44.86
N GLU A 621 14.15 -56.01 -45.86
CA GLU A 621 13.13 -54.96 -45.74
C GLU A 621 12.08 -55.27 -44.66
N GLU A 622 11.77 -56.54 -44.43
CA GLU A 622 10.87 -56.96 -43.35
C GLU A 622 11.55 -56.86 -41.97
N ASN A 623 12.82 -57.28 -41.86
CA ASN A 623 13.63 -57.09 -40.64
C ASN A 623 13.75 -55.61 -40.24
N ASP A 624 14.04 -54.71 -41.17
CA ASP A 624 14.26 -53.31 -40.85
C ASP A 624 12.94 -52.54 -40.59
N LYS A 625 11.80 -53.04 -41.06
CA LYS A 625 10.46 -52.61 -40.60
C LYS A 625 10.19 -53.08 -39.16
N MET A 626 10.45 -54.35 -38.85
CA MET A 626 10.29 -54.89 -37.48
C MET A 626 11.21 -54.19 -36.47
N LYS A 627 12.47 -53.90 -36.82
CA LYS A 627 13.40 -53.16 -35.94
C LYS A 627 12.93 -51.74 -35.67
N LYS A 628 12.37 -51.02 -36.65
CA LYS A 628 11.80 -49.68 -36.44
C LYS A 628 10.55 -49.72 -35.56
N ALA A 629 9.67 -50.70 -35.75
CA ALA A 629 8.53 -50.90 -34.87
C ALA A 629 8.98 -51.19 -33.41
N HIS A 630 9.99 -52.04 -33.23
CA HIS A 630 10.52 -52.37 -31.90
C HIS A 630 11.27 -51.20 -31.23
N ALA A 631 11.98 -50.37 -32.01
CA ALA A 631 12.67 -49.19 -31.50
C ALA A 631 11.66 -48.16 -30.94
N ASN A 632 10.64 -47.79 -31.73
CA ASN A 632 9.61 -46.87 -31.30
C ASN A 632 8.83 -47.40 -30.07
N ALA A 633 8.56 -48.71 -30.02
CA ALA A 633 7.89 -49.34 -28.86
C ALA A 633 8.74 -49.34 -27.57
N LEU A 634 10.07 -49.34 -27.70
CA LEU A 634 11.00 -49.15 -26.58
C LEU A 634 11.00 -47.70 -26.10
N GLU A 635 11.10 -46.74 -27.03
CA GLU A 635 11.10 -45.30 -26.73
C GLU A 635 9.83 -44.89 -25.96
N THR A 636 8.64 -45.32 -26.42
CA THR A 636 7.38 -45.09 -25.68
C THR A 636 7.27 -45.81 -24.33
N ASN A 637 8.02 -46.90 -24.11
CA ASN A 637 8.08 -47.56 -22.80
C ASN A 637 9.00 -46.82 -21.83
N GLU A 638 10.10 -46.23 -22.32
CA GLU A 638 10.98 -45.40 -21.49
C GLU A 638 10.27 -44.09 -21.09
N GLU A 639 9.48 -43.49 -21.99
CA GLU A 639 8.63 -42.33 -21.67
C GLU A 639 7.55 -42.67 -20.63
N LEU A 640 6.79 -43.77 -20.80
CA LEU A 640 5.76 -44.19 -19.84
C LEU A 640 6.33 -44.55 -18.46
N ASN A 641 7.49 -45.22 -18.39
CA ASN A 641 8.15 -45.48 -17.10
C ASN A 641 8.62 -44.18 -16.43
N LYS A 642 8.96 -43.16 -17.21
CA LYS A 642 9.33 -41.83 -16.71
C LYS A 642 8.13 -41.09 -16.13
N GLU A 643 6.99 -41.08 -16.83
CA GLU A 643 5.75 -40.49 -16.31
C GLU A 643 5.26 -41.18 -15.02
N VAL A 644 5.41 -42.51 -14.91
CA VAL A 644 5.10 -43.25 -13.68
C VAL A 644 6.07 -42.90 -12.54
N SER A 645 7.37 -42.82 -12.81
CA SER A 645 8.36 -42.37 -11.80
C SER A 645 8.09 -40.95 -11.31
N ASP A 646 7.78 -40.04 -12.24
CA ASP A 646 7.40 -38.67 -11.97
C ASP A 646 6.09 -38.57 -11.15
N ALA A 647 5.16 -39.50 -11.35
CA ALA A 647 3.92 -39.56 -10.57
C ALA A 647 4.16 -40.06 -9.15
N ASP A 648 4.97 -41.11 -8.95
CA ASP A 648 5.34 -41.62 -7.63
C ASP A 648 6.15 -40.59 -6.81
N GLU A 649 7.07 -39.85 -7.43
CA GLU A 649 7.73 -38.73 -6.75
C GLU A 649 6.74 -37.63 -6.36
N LYS A 650 5.78 -37.26 -7.23
CA LYS A 650 4.73 -36.27 -6.89
C LYS A 650 3.84 -36.75 -5.74
N ILE A 651 3.44 -38.01 -5.70
CA ILE A 651 2.66 -38.60 -4.60
C ILE A 651 3.44 -38.53 -3.28
N LYS A 652 4.74 -38.86 -3.33
CA LYS A 652 5.63 -38.81 -2.15
C LYS A 652 5.84 -37.38 -1.66
N GLN A 653 6.05 -36.43 -2.58
CA GLN A 653 6.11 -34.99 -2.27
C GLN A 653 4.79 -34.51 -1.65
N PHE A 654 3.63 -34.86 -2.21
CA PHE A 654 2.33 -34.52 -1.62
C PHE A 654 2.20 -35.03 -0.17
N SER A 655 2.53 -36.30 0.08
CA SER A 655 2.46 -36.87 1.44
C SER A 655 3.36 -36.14 2.45
N ASP A 656 4.54 -35.68 2.02
CA ASP A 656 5.45 -34.88 2.86
C ASP A 656 5.12 -33.37 2.90
N THR A 657 4.25 -32.86 2.02
CA THR A 657 3.65 -31.52 2.16
C THR A 657 2.49 -31.51 3.16
N VAL A 658 1.62 -32.53 3.17
CA VAL A 658 0.51 -32.64 4.14
C VAL A 658 1.06 -32.66 5.57
N ARG A 659 2.07 -33.51 5.83
CA ARG A 659 2.74 -33.58 7.16
C ARG A 659 3.46 -32.29 7.57
N ARG A 660 3.78 -31.41 6.63
CA ARG A 660 4.31 -30.05 6.91
C ARG A 660 3.20 -29.03 7.12
N LEU A 661 2.11 -29.11 6.37
CA LEU A 661 0.95 -28.23 6.53
C LEU A 661 0.37 -28.34 7.95
N GLU A 662 0.22 -29.56 8.46
CA GLU A 662 -0.20 -29.84 9.85
C GLU A 662 0.69 -29.14 10.91
N GLY A 663 2.01 -29.05 10.66
CA GLY A 663 2.93 -28.28 11.50
C GLY A 663 2.77 -26.77 11.34
N THR A 664 2.74 -26.28 10.10
CA THR A 664 2.68 -24.83 9.82
C THR A 664 1.37 -24.17 10.24
N VAL A 665 0.26 -24.90 10.35
CA VAL A 665 -1.00 -24.39 10.93
C VAL A 665 -0.81 -24.02 12.41
N SER A 666 -0.13 -24.88 13.17
CA SER A 666 0.20 -24.64 14.59
C SER A 666 1.14 -23.43 14.77
N GLU A 667 2.04 -23.19 13.81
CA GLU A 667 2.90 -22.00 13.80
C GLU A 667 2.13 -20.73 13.34
N HIS A 668 1.18 -20.85 12.41
CA HIS A 668 0.35 -19.73 11.94
C HIS A 668 -0.56 -19.17 13.03
N GLU A 669 -1.14 -19.99 13.91
CA GLU A 669 -1.93 -19.50 15.06
C GLU A 669 -1.07 -18.63 16.00
N GLY A 670 0.21 -18.98 16.18
CA GLY A 670 1.17 -18.15 16.92
C GLY A 670 1.53 -16.84 16.19
N LEU A 671 1.76 -16.90 14.88
CA LEU A 671 2.16 -15.75 14.07
C LEU A 671 1.04 -14.72 13.89
N LEU A 672 -0.21 -15.16 13.69
CA LEU A 672 -1.38 -14.28 13.56
C LEU A 672 -1.57 -13.38 14.80
N LEU A 673 -1.22 -13.89 15.98
CA LEU A 673 -1.23 -13.13 17.24
C LEU A 673 -0.19 -12.00 17.25
N THR A 674 0.96 -12.21 16.60
CA THR A 674 2.05 -11.22 16.50
C THR A 674 1.83 -10.21 15.37
N GLU A 675 1.28 -10.62 14.24
CA GLU A 675 0.94 -9.74 13.12
C GLU A 675 -0.13 -8.71 13.52
N ARG A 676 -1.11 -9.13 14.34
CA ARG A 676 -2.11 -8.23 14.91
C ARG A 676 -1.49 -7.12 15.77
N GLN A 677 -0.48 -7.46 16.58
CA GLN A 677 0.29 -6.47 17.37
C GLN A 677 1.16 -5.56 16.49
N GLN A 678 1.69 -6.07 15.37
CA GLN A 678 2.44 -5.25 14.41
C GLN A 678 1.54 -4.28 13.63
N ASN A 679 0.32 -4.68 13.26
CA ASN A 679 -0.65 -3.81 12.60
C ASN A 679 -1.14 -2.66 13.50
N GLU A 680 -1.33 -2.90 14.79
CA GLU A 680 -1.63 -1.83 15.76
C GLU A 680 -0.46 -0.83 15.88
N ALA A 681 0.79 -1.32 15.90
CA ALA A 681 1.98 -0.47 15.90
C ALA A 681 2.18 0.31 14.57
N ALA A 682 1.87 -0.31 13.43
CA ALA A 682 1.98 0.31 12.11
C ALA A 682 0.98 1.46 11.92
N ASN A 683 -0.27 1.29 12.37
CA ASN A 683 -1.27 2.35 12.34
C ASN A 683 -0.91 3.53 13.26
N ALA A 684 -0.33 3.26 14.44
CA ALA A 684 0.21 4.32 15.30
C ALA A 684 1.37 5.09 14.63
N ALA A 685 2.28 4.39 13.96
CA ALA A 685 3.38 5.01 13.22
C ALA A 685 2.90 5.83 12.01
N LEU A 686 1.83 5.40 11.34
CA LEU A 686 1.23 6.14 10.22
C LEU A 686 0.62 7.48 10.67
N ALA A 687 -0.09 7.49 11.80
CA ALA A 687 -0.62 8.71 12.41
C ALA A 687 0.52 9.67 12.85
N GLU A 688 1.59 9.14 13.45
CA GLU A 688 2.76 9.95 13.82
C GLU A 688 3.50 10.51 12.57
N SER A 689 3.49 9.77 11.46
CA SER A 689 4.03 10.22 10.17
C SER A 689 3.19 11.34 9.54
N GLN A 690 1.87 11.26 9.62
CA GLN A 690 0.97 12.33 9.15
C GLN A 690 1.19 13.64 9.93
N ALA A 691 1.25 13.58 11.27
CA ALA A 691 1.57 14.74 12.09
C ALA A 691 2.99 15.32 11.81
N ARG A 692 3.98 14.47 11.49
CA ARG A 692 5.30 14.93 11.05
C ARG A 692 5.27 15.61 9.68
N ASN A 693 4.42 15.15 8.75
CA ASN A 693 4.30 15.76 7.43
C ASN A 693 3.65 17.14 7.50
N GLU A 694 2.60 17.34 8.30
CA GLU A 694 2.02 18.68 8.54
C GLU A 694 3.05 19.63 9.16
N ALA A 695 3.83 19.16 10.14
CA ALA A 695 4.93 19.93 10.74
C ALA A 695 6.12 20.17 9.79
N LEU A 696 6.26 19.40 8.71
CA LEU A 696 7.25 19.61 7.65
C LEU A 696 6.76 20.62 6.61
N VAL A 697 5.47 20.64 6.28
CA VAL A 697 4.87 21.65 5.37
C VAL A 697 5.04 23.06 5.96
N SER A 698 4.70 23.27 7.23
CA SER A 698 4.91 24.56 7.90
C SER A 698 6.39 25.00 7.90
N LYS A 699 7.33 24.07 8.06
CA LYS A 699 8.78 24.37 7.97
C LYS A 699 9.26 24.62 6.54
N LEU A 700 8.61 24.04 5.53
CA LEU A 700 8.86 24.35 4.13
C LEU A 700 8.42 25.77 3.78
N GLU A 701 7.26 26.23 4.28
CA GLU A 701 6.81 27.61 4.08
C GLU A 701 7.77 28.64 4.69
N ASP A 702 8.33 28.36 5.86
CA ASP A 702 9.36 29.23 6.47
C ASP A 702 10.73 29.13 5.78
N ALA A 703 11.10 27.95 5.28
CA ALA A 703 12.32 27.76 4.48
C ALA A 703 12.25 28.45 3.11
N VAL A 704 11.06 28.56 2.51
CA VAL A 704 10.83 29.35 1.27
C VAL A 704 11.07 30.84 1.53
N LYS A 705 10.48 31.40 2.60
CA LYS A 705 10.72 32.80 3.02
C LYS A 705 12.20 33.08 3.29
N GLN A 706 12.95 32.10 3.81
CA GLN A 706 14.41 32.19 3.98
C GLN A 706 15.17 32.12 2.64
N ASN A 707 14.65 31.40 1.64
CA ASN A 707 15.22 31.35 0.29
C ASN A 707 15.07 32.69 -0.44
N ASP A 708 13.90 33.34 -0.34
CA ASP A 708 13.66 34.65 -0.95
C ASP A 708 14.65 35.71 -0.42
N LEU A 709 14.90 35.71 0.89
CA LEU A 709 15.90 36.58 1.54
C LEU A 709 17.34 36.25 1.12
N LEU A 710 17.66 34.97 0.88
CA LEU A 710 18.95 34.56 0.30
C LEU A 710 19.08 34.99 -1.17
N HIS A 711 17.98 35.00 -1.93
CA HIS A 711 17.99 35.38 -3.34
C HIS A 711 18.22 36.89 -3.54
N GLU A 712 17.68 37.74 -2.66
CA GLU A 712 18.06 39.16 -2.57
C GLU A 712 19.54 39.34 -2.21
N ALA A 713 20.07 38.53 -1.28
CA ALA A 713 21.46 38.62 -0.87
C ALA A 713 22.39 38.24 -2.04
N ASP A 714 22.07 37.18 -2.78
CA ASP A 714 22.84 36.75 -3.95
C ASP A 714 22.86 37.80 -5.07
N GLN A 715 21.74 38.48 -5.35
CA GLN A 715 21.74 39.61 -6.30
C GLN A 715 22.70 40.73 -5.88
N ARG A 716 22.72 41.09 -4.59
CA ARG A 716 23.68 42.09 -4.05
C ARG A 716 25.13 41.62 -4.14
N PHE A 717 25.40 40.32 -3.96
CA PHE A 717 26.74 39.74 -4.17
C PHE A 717 27.13 39.68 -5.65
N GLN A 718 26.21 39.43 -6.58
CA GLN A 718 26.48 39.46 -8.02
C GLN A 718 26.84 40.88 -8.49
N GLU A 719 26.13 41.93 -8.03
CA GLU A 719 26.51 43.32 -8.32
C GLU A 719 27.87 43.69 -7.72
N ALA A 720 28.16 43.29 -6.48
CA ALA A 720 29.47 43.51 -5.86
C ALA A 720 30.60 42.80 -6.62
N THR A 721 30.37 41.56 -7.07
CA THR A 721 31.33 40.77 -7.85
C THR A 721 31.60 41.40 -9.22
N LYS A 722 30.57 41.87 -9.92
CA LYS A 722 30.69 42.54 -11.23
C LYS A 722 31.48 43.86 -11.14
N ASN A 723 31.36 44.58 -10.03
CA ASN A 723 32.19 45.76 -9.73
C ASN A 723 33.63 45.39 -9.38
N LEU A 724 33.87 44.21 -8.79
CA LEU A 724 35.21 43.72 -8.49
C LEU A 724 35.93 43.23 -9.78
N GLU A 725 35.20 42.58 -10.69
CA GLU A 725 35.73 42.12 -11.98
C GLU A 725 36.15 43.29 -12.88
N SER A 726 35.37 44.37 -12.96
CA SER A 726 35.74 45.55 -13.74
C SER A 726 37.02 46.21 -13.22
N SER A 727 37.17 46.31 -11.89
CA SER A 727 38.41 46.77 -11.24
C SER A 727 39.59 45.84 -11.52
N LEU A 728 39.37 44.51 -11.48
CA LEU A 728 40.40 43.51 -11.78
C LEU A 728 40.85 43.54 -13.26
N THR A 729 39.96 43.88 -14.20
CA THR A 729 40.37 44.06 -15.62
C THR A 729 41.27 45.27 -15.84
N PHE A 730 41.12 46.34 -15.05
CA PHE A 730 41.96 47.53 -15.12
C PHE A 730 43.39 47.25 -14.62
N GLU A 731 43.54 46.59 -13.48
CA GLU A 731 44.87 46.21 -12.97
C GLU A 731 45.55 45.11 -13.81
N LYS A 732 44.79 44.22 -14.48
CA LYS A 732 45.37 43.28 -15.47
C LYS A 732 46.01 44.02 -16.66
N GLN A 733 45.31 44.97 -17.27
CA GLN A 733 45.86 45.77 -18.38
C GLN A 733 47.12 46.53 -17.96
N ARG A 734 47.15 47.02 -16.71
CA ARG A 734 48.32 47.69 -16.12
C ARG A 734 49.50 46.74 -15.91
N HIS A 735 49.26 45.52 -15.43
CA HIS A 735 50.32 44.54 -15.20
C HIS A 735 50.89 43.98 -16.52
N GLU A 736 50.05 43.84 -17.54
CA GLU A 736 50.42 43.35 -18.87
C GLU A 736 51.32 44.34 -19.63
N ALA A 737 51.10 45.66 -19.46
CA ALA A 737 52.03 46.70 -19.93
C ALA A 737 53.42 46.59 -19.27
N ASN A 738 53.47 46.47 -17.93
CA ASN A 738 54.71 46.35 -17.18
C ASN A 738 55.52 45.08 -17.51
N LEU A 739 54.89 44.03 -18.04
CA LEU A 739 55.55 42.79 -18.46
C LEU A 739 56.34 42.94 -19.77
N ILE A 740 55.98 43.91 -20.62
CA ILE A 740 56.67 44.18 -21.89
C ILE A 740 58.01 44.88 -21.62
N GLU A 741 58.03 45.92 -20.78
CA GLU A 741 59.26 46.61 -20.36
C GLU A 741 60.25 45.65 -19.66
N LEU A 742 59.73 44.67 -18.91
CA LEU A 742 60.53 43.63 -18.23
C LEU A 742 61.11 42.57 -19.18
N ALA A 743 60.58 42.41 -20.39
CA ALA A 743 61.13 41.53 -21.42
C ALA A 743 62.34 42.17 -22.11
N GLU A 744 62.21 43.44 -22.53
CA GLU A 744 63.29 44.22 -23.15
C GLU A 744 64.51 44.39 -22.22
N ALA A 745 64.28 44.41 -20.90
CA ALA A 745 65.34 44.44 -19.90
C ALA A 745 66.13 43.12 -19.77
N ARG A 746 65.55 41.96 -20.15
CA ARG A 746 66.21 40.64 -20.02
C ARG A 746 67.12 40.32 -21.21
N GLU A 747 66.71 40.67 -22.43
CA GLU A 747 67.49 40.41 -23.64
C GLU A 747 68.86 41.12 -23.59
N LYS A 748 68.93 42.29 -22.93
CA LYS A 748 70.17 43.04 -22.65
C LYS A 748 71.08 42.47 -21.56
N ILE A 749 70.64 41.47 -20.79
CA ILE A 749 71.44 40.85 -19.72
C ILE A 749 72.16 39.60 -20.25
N GLU A 750 71.53 38.82 -21.14
CA GLU A 750 72.14 37.61 -21.74
C GLU A 750 73.25 37.94 -22.75
N GLU A 751 73.33 39.18 -23.26
CA GLU A 751 74.44 39.63 -24.11
C GLU A 751 75.75 39.90 -23.33
N LEU A 752 75.67 40.19 -22.02
CA LEU A 752 76.82 40.56 -21.18
C LEU A 752 77.39 39.42 -20.31
N GLN A 753 76.91 38.19 -20.45
CA GLN A 753 77.43 37.00 -19.74
C GLN A 753 78.14 36.01 -20.67
N ARG A 754 78.99 36.53 -21.58
CA ARG A 754 79.75 35.70 -22.54
C ARG A 754 81.28 35.93 -22.53
N GLU A 755 81.80 36.58 -21.49
CA GLU A 755 83.25 36.68 -21.21
C GLU A 755 83.53 36.38 -19.73
N VAL A 756 84.78 35.95 -19.44
CA VAL A 756 85.26 35.35 -18.16
C VAL A 756 84.65 33.97 -17.87
N GLY A 757 85.42 32.94 -17.47
CA GLY A 757 86.87 32.83 -17.29
C GLY A 757 87.27 31.38 -16.94
N ASP A 758 88.50 30.99 -17.26
CA ASP A 758 88.99 29.59 -17.32
C ASP A 758 89.54 29.05 -15.98
N THR A 759 89.81 27.73 -15.91
CA THR A 759 90.63 27.00 -14.89
C THR A 759 90.09 26.90 -13.44
N ASP A 760 90.57 26.03 -12.53
CA ASP A 760 91.78 25.18 -12.53
C ASP A 760 91.66 23.83 -11.75
N GLU A 761 92.77 23.09 -11.63
CA GLU A 761 92.91 21.68 -11.20
C GLU A 761 93.01 21.34 -9.68
N LYS A 762 92.57 20.11 -9.36
CA LYS A 762 93.19 19.12 -8.40
C LYS A 762 93.28 19.42 -6.89
N PHE A 763 93.70 18.37 -6.18
CA PHE A 763 94.03 18.27 -4.74
C PHE A 763 92.79 18.30 -3.81
N THR A 764 92.47 17.27 -3.02
CA THR A 764 93.32 16.24 -2.40
C THR A 764 92.97 14.79 -2.77
N LEU A 765 93.97 13.91 -2.68
CA LEU A 765 93.84 12.46 -2.72
C LEU A 765 93.77 11.88 -1.29
N LEU A 766 93.11 10.72 -1.15
CA LEU A 766 93.39 9.68 -0.14
C LEU A 766 93.40 10.08 1.35
N GLN A 767 92.23 10.10 2.00
CA GLN A 767 92.16 9.79 3.45
C GLN A 767 90.86 9.09 3.94
N THR A 768 90.23 8.22 3.14
CA THR A 768 89.10 7.39 3.68
C THR A 768 88.87 6.03 2.99
N SER A 769 89.60 5.68 1.93
CA SER A 769 89.40 4.43 1.16
C SER A 769 89.73 3.11 1.89
N ILE A 770 90.00 3.15 3.20
CA ILE A 770 90.35 1.98 4.03
C ILE A 770 89.20 1.57 4.98
N GLN A 771 88.23 2.44 5.28
CA GLN A 771 87.10 2.08 6.16
C GLN A 771 85.93 1.36 5.43
N SER A 772 85.75 1.59 4.13
CA SER A 772 84.57 1.14 3.37
C SER A 772 84.48 -0.38 3.09
N VAL A 773 85.27 -1.23 3.72
CA VAL A 773 85.33 -2.69 3.45
C VAL A 773 84.80 -3.53 4.62
N GLU A 774 84.97 -3.09 5.86
CA GLU A 774 84.58 -3.89 7.05
C GLU A 774 83.07 -3.80 7.38
N GLU A 775 82.39 -2.71 7.03
CA GLU A 775 80.94 -2.55 7.25
C GLU A 775 80.11 -3.47 6.34
N ARG A 776 80.50 -3.61 5.06
CA ARG A 776 79.74 -4.32 4.02
C ARG A 776 79.63 -5.85 4.21
N LEU A 777 80.23 -6.40 5.27
CA LEU A 777 80.07 -7.80 5.67
C LEU A 777 79.13 -8.00 6.87
N ARG A 778 78.68 -6.94 7.58
CA ARG A 778 77.73 -7.07 8.70
C ARG A 778 76.27 -6.84 8.29
N GLU A 779 76.01 -5.98 7.31
CA GLU A 779 74.64 -5.72 6.83
C GLU A 779 74.01 -6.93 6.12
N LYS A 780 74.85 -7.77 5.49
CA LYS A 780 74.37 -8.83 4.58
C LYS A 780 73.71 -10.01 5.31
N ASP A 781 74.18 -10.37 6.50
CA ASP A 781 73.58 -11.45 7.30
C ASP A 781 72.33 -10.98 8.07
N ALA A 782 72.19 -9.67 8.33
CA ALA A 782 70.99 -9.08 8.91
C ALA A 782 69.81 -9.06 7.91
N LEU A 783 70.08 -8.78 6.63
CA LEU A 783 69.06 -8.81 5.56
C LEU A 783 68.49 -10.22 5.32
N LEU A 784 69.34 -11.24 5.36
CA LEU A 784 68.95 -12.64 5.14
C LEU A 784 68.08 -13.24 6.27
N THR A 785 68.07 -12.64 7.46
CA THR A 785 67.20 -13.05 8.57
C THR A 785 65.88 -12.28 8.61
N THR A 786 65.84 -11.05 8.10
CA THR A 786 64.62 -10.24 8.00
C THR A 786 63.70 -10.71 6.86
N GLU A 787 64.22 -10.93 5.65
CA GLU A 787 63.42 -11.47 4.52
C GLU A 787 62.68 -12.78 4.88
N ARG A 788 63.33 -13.64 5.68
CA ARG A 788 62.78 -14.95 6.06
C ARG A 788 61.60 -14.84 7.03
N LEU A 789 61.65 -13.90 7.97
CA LEU A 789 60.56 -13.61 8.90
C LEU A 789 59.38 -12.93 8.20
N GLU A 790 59.64 -12.02 7.25
CA GLU A 790 58.60 -11.41 6.41
C GLU A 790 57.93 -12.45 5.49
N SER A 791 58.68 -13.42 4.96
CA SER A 791 58.12 -14.53 4.17
C SER A 791 57.20 -15.44 4.99
N GLU A 792 57.54 -15.74 6.25
CA GLU A 792 56.65 -16.53 7.12
C GLU A 792 55.42 -15.74 7.58
N ALA A 793 55.57 -14.44 7.88
CA ALA A 793 54.46 -13.56 8.25
C ALA A 793 53.45 -13.36 7.11
N THR A 794 53.92 -13.12 5.89
CA THR A 794 53.06 -13.02 4.69
C THR A 794 52.35 -14.33 4.39
N LYS A 795 53.04 -15.47 4.52
CA LYS A 795 52.44 -16.79 4.31
C LYS A 795 51.33 -17.10 5.34
N LYS A 796 51.53 -16.74 6.62
CA LYS A 796 50.49 -16.87 7.64
C LYS A 796 49.28 -15.96 7.36
N SER A 797 49.52 -14.72 6.95
CA SER A 797 48.46 -13.79 6.55
C SER A 797 47.66 -14.27 5.33
N LEU A 798 48.29 -15.00 4.41
CA LEU A 798 47.63 -15.58 3.24
C LEU A 798 46.66 -16.69 3.65
N ASN A 799 47.09 -17.68 4.45
CA ASN A 799 46.23 -18.72 5.00
C ASN A 799 45.04 -18.13 5.77
N GLU A 800 45.28 -17.15 6.65
CA GLU A 800 44.21 -16.45 7.38
C GLU A 800 43.22 -15.69 6.47
N SER A 801 43.59 -15.41 5.21
CA SER A 801 42.68 -14.83 4.21
C SER A 801 41.92 -15.91 3.41
N GLU A 802 42.54 -17.06 3.16
CA GLU A 802 41.90 -18.21 2.50
C GLU A 802 40.80 -18.81 3.38
N ASP A 803 41.05 -18.98 4.68
CA ASP A 803 40.04 -19.42 5.67
C ASP A 803 38.84 -18.47 5.70
N ARG A 804 39.09 -17.15 5.69
CA ARG A 804 38.03 -16.12 5.68
C ARG A 804 37.26 -16.11 4.36
N ASN A 805 37.91 -16.38 3.23
CA ASN A 805 37.25 -16.48 1.93
C ASN A 805 36.37 -17.74 1.84
N GLN A 806 36.74 -18.86 2.45
CA GLN A 806 35.86 -20.03 2.57
C GLN A 806 34.64 -19.76 3.46
N ASP A 807 34.83 -19.12 4.61
CA ASP A 807 33.73 -18.69 5.50
C ASP A 807 32.77 -17.71 4.80
N LEU A 808 33.29 -16.76 4.01
CA LEU A 808 32.49 -15.85 3.19
C LEU A 808 31.75 -16.57 2.06
N LEU A 809 32.37 -17.54 1.38
CA LEU A 809 31.69 -18.36 0.35
C LEU A 809 30.52 -19.15 0.94
N LEU A 810 30.72 -19.80 2.10
CA LEU A 810 29.65 -20.49 2.83
C LEU A 810 28.50 -19.54 3.21
N LYS A 811 28.82 -18.32 3.66
CA LYS A 811 27.80 -17.30 4.00
C LYS A 811 27.06 -16.78 2.77
N ILE A 812 27.72 -16.65 1.62
CA ILE A 812 27.08 -16.30 0.35
C ILE A 812 26.16 -17.44 -0.12
N GLU A 813 26.57 -18.70 -0.01
CA GLU A 813 25.75 -19.85 -0.41
C GLU A 813 24.51 -20.02 0.49
N ILE A 814 24.64 -19.75 1.79
CA ILE A 814 23.51 -19.68 2.72
C ILE A 814 22.58 -18.52 2.35
N ALA A 815 23.12 -17.30 2.19
CA ALA A 815 22.31 -16.14 1.81
C ALA A 815 21.60 -16.30 0.46
N GLN A 816 22.18 -17.03 -0.50
CA GLN A 816 21.53 -17.36 -1.76
C GLN A 816 20.36 -18.33 -1.59
N LYS A 817 20.47 -19.31 -0.67
CA LYS A 817 19.37 -20.22 -0.31
C LYS A 817 18.27 -19.47 0.43
N ASP A 818 18.62 -18.55 1.34
CA ASP A 818 17.67 -17.69 2.03
C ASP A 818 16.93 -16.78 1.03
N ILE A 819 17.64 -16.14 0.09
CA ILE A 819 17.03 -15.31 -0.97
C ILE A 819 16.07 -16.13 -1.85
N ALA A 820 16.44 -17.35 -2.26
CA ALA A 820 15.56 -18.22 -3.02
C ALA A 820 14.32 -18.63 -2.21
N HIS A 821 14.47 -18.88 -0.91
CA HIS A 821 13.35 -19.18 -0.01
C HIS A 821 12.41 -17.97 0.17
N PHE A 822 12.96 -16.77 0.33
CA PHE A 822 12.17 -15.53 0.36
C PHE A 822 11.45 -15.28 -0.96
N GLN A 823 12.07 -15.54 -2.11
CA GLN A 823 11.42 -15.38 -3.42
C GLN A 823 10.21 -16.32 -3.60
N GLU A 824 10.33 -17.60 -3.25
CA GLU A 824 9.19 -18.54 -3.30
C GLU A 824 8.10 -18.20 -2.26
N THR A 825 8.50 -17.63 -1.11
CA THR A 825 7.56 -17.17 -0.08
C THR A 825 6.79 -15.93 -0.53
N VAL A 826 7.45 -14.95 -1.16
CA VAL A 826 6.80 -13.79 -1.80
C VAL A 826 5.85 -14.25 -2.90
N ARG A 827 6.28 -15.16 -3.78
CA ARG A 827 5.44 -15.71 -4.86
C ARG A 827 4.14 -16.32 -4.33
N ARG A 828 4.18 -17.05 -3.21
CA ARG A 828 2.99 -17.58 -2.53
C ARG A 828 2.14 -16.50 -1.86
N HIS A 829 2.73 -15.44 -1.30
CA HIS A 829 1.96 -14.31 -0.80
C HIS A 829 1.25 -13.53 -1.93
N GLU A 830 1.87 -13.42 -3.10
CA GLU A 830 1.24 -12.84 -4.30
C GLU A 830 0.06 -13.71 -4.80
N GLU A 831 0.23 -15.04 -4.87
CA GLU A 831 -0.85 -15.99 -5.18
C GLU A 831 -2.02 -15.90 -4.17
N ASN A 832 -1.70 -15.86 -2.87
CA ASN A 832 -2.71 -15.72 -1.80
C ASN A 832 -3.40 -14.34 -1.82
N MET A 833 -2.69 -13.26 -2.15
CA MET A 833 -3.28 -11.92 -2.31
C MET A 833 -4.24 -11.86 -3.50
N ALA A 834 -3.93 -12.54 -4.61
CA ALA A 834 -4.84 -12.64 -5.76
C ALA A 834 -6.13 -13.44 -5.42
N ALA A 835 -6.01 -14.50 -4.62
CA ALA A 835 -7.17 -15.23 -4.08
C ALA A 835 -8.00 -14.36 -3.11
N LEU A 836 -7.34 -13.57 -2.26
CA LEU A 836 -8.03 -12.63 -1.35
C LEU A 836 -8.75 -11.52 -2.11
N GLU A 837 -8.12 -10.95 -3.14
CA GLU A 837 -8.75 -9.94 -4.01
C GLU A 837 -10.00 -10.46 -4.72
N THR A 838 -9.99 -11.71 -5.20
CA THR A 838 -11.17 -12.29 -5.85
C THR A 838 -12.31 -12.52 -4.86
N SER A 839 -12.01 -12.98 -3.64
CA SER A 839 -13.00 -13.09 -2.55
C SER A 839 -13.61 -11.73 -2.17
N LEU A 840 -12.75 -10.69 -2.00
CA LEU A 840 -13.18 -9.33 -1.66
C LEU A 840 -14.05 -8.69 -2.75
N ARG A 841 -13.86 -9.08 -4.02
CA ARG A 841 -14.73 -8.65 -5.14
C ARG A 841 -16.11 -9.31 -5.07
N SER A 842 -16.22 -10.59 -4.71
CA SER A 842 -17.52 -11.23 -4.47
C SER A 842 -18.26 -10.65 -3.26
N GLU A 843 -17.58 -10.37 -2.14
CA GLU A 843 -18.20 -9.71 -0.99
C GLU A 843 -18.71 -8.30 -1.35
N ARG A 844 -17.97 -7.53 -2.16
CA ARG A 844 -18.44 -6.22 -2.65
C ARG A 844 -19.72 -6.34 -3.48
N GLN A 845 -19.78 -7.28 -4.42
CA GLN A 845 -21.00 -7.53 -5.22
C GLN A 845 -22.20 -7.94 -4.36
N GLN A 846 -21.97 -8.72 -3.30
CA GLN A 846 -23.02 -9.09 -2.34
C GLN A 846 -23.47 -7.90 -1.49
N ASN A 847 -22.54 -7.05 -1.05
CA ASN A 847 -22.86 -5.81 -0.33
C ASN A 847 -23.61 -4.80 -1.21
N ASP A 848 -23.25 -4.66 -2.50
CA ASP A 848 -23.98 -3.80 -3.45
C ASP A 848 -25.43 -4.29 -3.65
N ALA A 849 -25.66 -5.61 -3.69
CA ALA A 849 -27.00 -6.19 -3.75
C ALA A 849 -27.83 -5.91 -2.48
N ILE A 850 -27.21 -6.04 -1.29
CA ILE A 850 -27.85 -5.72 0.00
C ILE A 850 -28.16 -4.22 0.09
N MET A 851 -27.25 -3.35 -0.35
CA MET A 851 -27.46 -1.89 -0.40
C MET A 851 -28.61 -1.51 -1.34
N LYS A 852 -28.78 -2.24 -2.46
CA LYS A 852 -29.93 -2.03 -3.36
C LYS A 852 -31.26 -2.42 -2.71
N GLN A 853 -31.32 -3.58 -2.05
CA GLN A 853 -32.51 -4.00 -1.29
C GLN A 853 -32.84 -3.00 -0.17
N LEU A 854 -31.82 -2.49 0.54
CA LEU A 854 -32.00 -1.49 1.58
C LEU A 854 -32.58 -0.17 1.03
N ALA A 855 -32.16 0.26 -0.17
CA ALA A 855 -32.71 1.43 -0.84
C ALA A 855 -34.17 1.22 -1.30
N GLU A 856 -34.50 0.02 -1.77
CA GLU A 856 -35.88 -0.37 -2.13
C GLU A 856 -36.81 -0.32 -0.90
N SER A 857 -36.41 -0.94 0.23
CA SER A 857 -37.17 -0.86 1.49
C SER A 857 -37.25 0.56 2.08
N GLN A 858 -36.23 1.40 1.88
CA GLN A 858 -36.31 2.83 2.26
C GLN A 858 -37.34 3.59 1.41
N GLY A 859 -37.50 3.23 0.13
CA GLY A 859 -38.58 3.74 -0.73
C GLY A 859 -39.97 3.39 -0.20
N GLU A 860 -40.19 2.13 0.20
CA GLU A 860 -41.45 1.66 0.79
C GLU A 860 -41.77 2.39 2.11
N ILE A 861 -40.78 2.56 2.99
CA ILE A 861 -40.92 3.34 4.23
C ILE A 861 -41.31 4.80 3.91
N GLY A 862 -40.71 5.40 2.88
CA GLY A 862 -41.05 6.76 2.41
C GLY A 862 -42.43 6.88 1.74
N GLU A 863 -43.06 5.79 1.30
CA GLU A 863 -44.48 5.77 0.95
C GLU A 863 -45.38 5.63 2.18
N LEU A 864 -45.02 4.78 3.14
CA LEU A 864 -45.78 4.58 4.37
C LEU A 864 -45.81 5.85 5.23
N GLN A 865 -44.70 6.59 5.30
CA GLN A 865 -44.64 7.90 5.96
C GLN A 865 -45.58 8.92 5.31
N ARG A 866 -45.56 9.06 3.98
CA ARG A 866 -46.51 9.95 3.28
C ARG A 866 -47.96 9.54 3.48
N LYS A 867 -48.27 8.23 3.52
CA LYS A 867 -49.63 7.72 3.82
C LYS A 867 -50.05 8.00 5.27
N LEU A 868 -49.11 8.13 6.20
CA LEU A 868 -49.36 8.54 7.59
C LEU A 868 -49.59 10.06 7.70
N GLU A 869 -48.75 10.87 7.05
CA GLU A 869 -48.94 12.33 6.95
C GLU A 869 -50.31 12.69 6.34
N ASP A 870 -50.72 11.97 5.28
CA ASP A 870 -52.04 12.10 4.65
C ASP A 870 -53.20 11.72 5.59
N ALA A 871 -52.96 10.80 6.54
CA ALA A 871 -53.94 10.39 7.53
C ALA A 871 -54.03 11.40 8.69
N ASP A 872 -52.90 11.91 9.17
CA ASP A 872 -52.86 12.94 10.21
C ASP A 872 -53.43 14.28 9.72
N ALA A 873 -53.22 14.63 8.44
CA ALA A 873 -53.90 15.76 7.81
C ALA A 873 -55.44 15.60 7.79
N ARG A 874 -55.95 14.37 7.56
CA ARG A 874 -57.39 14.07 7.64
C ARG A 874 -57.90 14.10 9.08
N ASN A 875 -57.12 13.61 10.05
CA ASN A 875 -57.44 13.72 11.48
C ASN A 875 -57.54 15.19 11.91
N GLY A 876 -56.63 16.05 11.45
CA GLY A 876 -56.71 17.50 11.67
C GLY A 876 -57.99 18.12 11.09
N LEU A 877 -58.34 17.81 9.84
CA LEU A 877 -59.58 18.30 9.22
C LEU A 877 -60.86 17.77 9.93
N LEU A 878 -60.83 16.57 10.48
CA LEU A 878 -61.91 16.03 11.31
C LEU A 878 -61.98 16.73 12.67
N GLN A 879 -60.85 17.05 13.30
CA GLN A 879 -60.78 17.77 14.57
C GLN A 879 -61.25 19.23 14.43
N ASP A 880 -60.84 19.91 13.37
CA ASP A 880 -61.37 21.21 12.94
C ASP A 880 -62.91 21.19 12.77
N SER A 881 -63.42 20.12 12.17
CA SER A 881 -64.86 19.93 11.95
C SER A 881 -65.60 19.64 13.25
N LEU A 882 -64.99 18.88 14.17
CA LEU A 882 -65.51 18.62 15.50
C LEU A 882 -65.61 19.91 16.33
N GLN A 883 -64.55 20.73 16.34
CA GLN A 883 -64.55 22.00 17.05
C GLN A 883 -65.62 22.96 16.50
N ARG A 884 -65.82 23.04 15.18
CA ARG A 884 -66.92 23.80 14.59
C ARG A 884 -68.30 23.26 15.01
N HIS A 885 -68.45 21.96 15.22
CA HIS A 885 -69.69 21.40 15.76
C HIS A 885 -69.89 21.73 17.25
N GLU A 886 -68.82 21.77 18.05
CA GLU A 886 -68.88 22.24 19.45
C GLU A 886 -69.21 23.74 19.55
N GLU A 887 -68.62 24.58 18.70
CA GLU A 887 -68.92 26.01 18.59
C GLU A 887 -70.38 26.26 18.17
N ASN A 888 -70.89 25.50 17.19
CA ASN A 888 -72.30 25.55 16.78
C ASN A 888 -73.25 25.03 17.88
N MET A 889 -72.87 24.00 18.64
CA MET A 889 -73.62 23.53 19.81
C MET A 889 -73.69 24.61 20.91
N ALA A 890 -72.60 25.31 21.18
CA ALA A 890 -72.58 26.42 22.15
C ALA A 890 -73.42 27.62 21.69
N ALA A 891 -73.43 27.92 20.39
CA ALA A 891 -74.32 28.91 19.78
C ALA A 891 -75.80 28.51 19.88
N LEU A 892 -76.12 27.23 19.65
CA LEU A 892 -77.47 26.69 19.80
C LEU A 892 -77.93 26.71 21.26
N GLU A 893 -77.06 26.36 22.21
CA GLU A 893 -77.36 26.46 23.65
C GLU A 893 -77.62 27.91 24.09
N THR A 894 -76.84 28.88 23.61
CA THR A 894 -77.07 30.30 23.95
C THR A 894 -78.35 30.83 23.32
N SER A 895 -78.68 30.42 22.09
CA SER A 895 -79.98 30.70 21.48
C SER A 895 -81.13 30.10 22.30
N LEU A 896 -81.06 28.82 22.67
CA LEU A 896 -82.08 28.12 23.48
C LEU A 896 -82.24 28.74 24.88
N ARG A 897 -81.15 29.26 25.48
CA ARG A 897 -81.22 30.02 26.75
C ARG A 897 -81.93 31.37 26.57
N SER A 898 -81.71 32.08 25.47
CA SER A 898 -82.42 33.33 25.17
C SER A 898 -83.91 33.09 24.90
N GLU A 899 -84.25 32.02 24.17
CA GLU A 899 -85.63 31.61 23.89
C GLU A 899 -86.35 31.18 25.18
N ARG A 900 -85.67 30.50 26.11
CA ARG A 900 -86.21 30.22 27.45
C ARG A 900 -86.48 31.49 28.25
N GLN A 901 -85.56 32.45 28.29
CA GLN A 901 -85.77 33.74 28.96
C GLN A 901 -86.93 34.53 28.35
N GLN A 902 -87.11 34.44 27.02
CA GLN A 902 -88.23 35.08 26.33
C GLN A 902 -89.56 34.37 26.63
N ASN A 903 -89.57 33.04 26.72
CA ASN A 903 -90.73 32.27 27.16
C ASN A 903 -91.08 32.52 28.64
N ASP A 904 -90.10 32.65 29.54
CA ASP A 904 -90.32 33.03 30.94
C ASP A 904 -90.94 34.43 31.06
N ALA A 905 -90.51 35.38 30.21
CA ALA A 905 -91.12 36.71 30.14
C ALA A 905 -92.56 36.68 29.61
N ILE A 906 -92.85 35.87 28.58
CA ILE A 906 -94.21 35.66 28.05
C ILE A 906 -95.09 34.99 29.10
N MET A 907 -94.60 33.98 29.83
CA MET A 907 -95.31 33.34 30.94
C MET A 907 -95.63 34.32 32.07
N LYS A 908 -94.72 35.27 32.36
CA LYS A 908 -94.99 36.34 33.34
C LYS A 908 -96.07 37.31 32.85
N GLN A 909 -96.03 37.73 31.58
CA GLN A 909 -97.10 38.55 31.00
C GLN A 909 -98.44 37.80 30.98
N LEU A 910 -98.44 36.50 30.70
CA LEU A 910 -99.65 35.66 30.74
C LEU A 910 -100.23 35.59 32.17
N ALA A 911 -99.40 35.48 33.20
CA ALA A 911 -99.83 35.53 34.60
C ALA A 911 -100.39 36.90 35.01
N GLU A 912 -99.78 37.99 34.51
CA GLU A 912 -100.28 39.36 34.71
C GLU A 912 -101.64 39.56 34.02
N SER A 913 -101.81 39.12 32.76
CA SER A 913 -103.09 39.11 32.06
C SER A 913 -104.14 38.19 32.69
N GLN A 914 -103.76 37.06 33.29
CA GLN A 914 -104.67 36.23 34.07
C GLN A 914 -105.14 36.94 35.36
N GLY A 915 -104.27 37.76 35.97
CA GLY A 915 -104.65 38.66 37.07
C GLY A 915 -105.69 39.70 36.65
N GLU A 916 -105.50 40.34 35.49
CA GLU A 916 -106.48 41.29 34.92
C GLU A 916 -107.81 40.61 34.57
N ILE A 917 -107.78 39.41 33.98
CA ILE A 917 -108.97 38.59 33.74
C ILE A 917 -109.68 38.25 35.07
N GLY A 918 -108.92 37.94 36.13
CA GLY A 918 -109.47 37.70 37.47
C GLY A 918 -110.02 38.95 38.18
N GLU A 919 -109.65 40.16 37.75
CA GLU A 919 -110.37 41.40 38.11
C GLU A 919 -111.63 41.62 37.26
N LEU A 920 -111.57 41.35 35.96
CA LEU A 920 -112.72 41.48 35.06
C LEU A 920 -113.82 40.47 35.40
N GLN A 921 -113.46 39.24 35.81
CA GLN A 921 -114.41 38.25 36.32
C GLN A 921 -115.10 38.73 37.60
N ARG A 922 -114.35 39.26 38.59
CA ARG A 922 -114.97 39.86 39.79
C ARG A 922 -115.85 41.06 39.47
N LYS A 923 -115.49 41.89 38.48
CA LYS A 923 -116.34 42.99 37.99
C LYS A 923 -117.58 42.50 37.24
N LEU A 924 -117.54 41.29 36.65
CA LEU A 924 -118.68 40.63 36.04
C LEU A 924 -119.62 40.02 37.10
N GLU A 925 -119.07 39.33 38.11
CA GLU A 925 -119.84 38.83 39.26
C GLU A 925 -120.55 39.97 40.01
N ASP A 926 -119.88 41.11 40.19
CA ASP A 926 -120.44 42.33 40.79
C ASP A 926 -121.51 43.00 39.90
N ALA A 927 -121.48 42.74 38.58
CA ALA A 927 -122.51 43.18 37.63
C ALA A 927 -123.70 42.21 37.58
N ASP A 928 -123.47 40.90 37.66
CA ASP A 928 -124.52 39.88 37.71
C ASP A 928 -125.27 39.91 39.05
N ALA A 929 -124.59 40.26 40.16
CA ALA A 929 -125.26 40.59 41.42
C ALA A 929 -126.22 41.79 41.29
N ARG A 930 -125.87 42.79 40.46
CA ARG A 930 -126.75 43.94 40.17
C ARG A 930 -127.87 43.57 39.20
N ASN A 931 -127.62 42.69 38.22
CA ASN A 931 -128.66 42.11 37.38
C ASN A 931 -129.66 41.31 38.22
N GLY A 932 -129.21 40.52 39.20
CA GLY A 932 -130.08 39.81 40.14
C GLY A 932 -131.01 40.75 40.91
N LEU A 933 -130.50 41.87 41.45
CA LEU A 933 -131.32 42.88 42.12
C LEU A 933 -132.31 43.60 41.18
N LEU A 934 -131.96 43.77 39.90
CA LEU A 934 -132.86 44.28 38.87
C LEU A 934 -133.91 43.24 38.45
N GLN A 935 -133.56 41.96 38.45
CA GLN A 935 -134.45 40.85 38.12
C GLN A 935 -135.46 40.56 39.24
N ASP A 936 -135.04 40.63 40.52
CA ASP A 936 -135.92 40.68 41.69
C ASP A 936 -136.91 41.85 41.62
N SER A 937 -136.45 43.01 41.13
CA SER A 937 -137.28 44.21 40.96
C SER A 937 -138.28 44.05 39.81
N LEU A 938 -137.87 43.43 38.70
CA LEU A 938 -138.75 43.06 37.59
C LEU A 938 -139.81 42.05 38.02
N GLN A 939 -139.44 40.97 38.73
CA GLN A 939 -140.40 39.97 39.20
C GLN A 939 -141.43 40.58 40.15
N ARG A 940 -141.04 41.50 41.05
CA ARG A 940 -142.00 42.26 41.87
C ARG A 940 -142.92 43.14 41.03
N HIS A 941 -142.48 43.69 39.90
CA HIS A 941 -143.36 44.42 38.98
C HIS A 941 -144.28 43.49 38.19
N GLU A 942 -143.84 42.30 37.81
CA GLU A 942 -144.67 41.27 37.16
C GLU A 942 -145.74 40.69 38.12
N GLU A 943 -145.39 40.44 39.38
CA GLU A 943 -146.34 40.02 40.43
C GLU A 943 -147.39 41.10 40.70
N ASN A 944 -147.00 42.39 40.74
CA ASN A 944 -147.95 43.50 40.85
C ASN A 944 -148.84 43.64 39.58
N MET A 945 -148.29 43.42 38.39
CA MET A 945 -149.08 43.38 37.14
C MET A 945 -150.09 42.22 37.14
N ALA A 946 -149.71 41.03 37.60
CA ALA A 946 -150.60 39.87 37.70
C ALA A 946 -151.71 40.09 38.75
N ALA A 947 -151.41 40.76 39.86
CA ALA A 947 -152.41 41.20 40.84
C ALA A 947 -153.39 42.23 40.23
N LEU A 948 -152.90 43.17 39.41
CA LEU A 948 -153.73 44.14 38.73
C LEU A 948 -154.64 43.48 37.67
N GLU A 949 -154.10 42.54 36.87
CA GLU A 949 -154.89 41.77 35.89
C GLU A 949 -155.97 40.90 36.55
N THR A 950 -155.67 40.25 37.67
CA THR A 950 -156.67 39.44 38.39
C THR A 950 -157.76 40.31 39.02
N SER A 951 -157.41 41.48 39.57
CA SER A 951 -158.39 42.48 39.99
C SER A 951 -159.28 42.93 38.83
N LEU A 952 -158.70 43.30 37.68
CA LEU A 952 -159.46 43.76 36.51
C LEU A 952 -160.35 42.66 35.91
N ARG A 953 -159.94 41.38 36.01
CA ARG A 953 -160.78 40.23 35.65
C ARG A 953 -161.95 40.03 36.62
N SER A 954 -161.75 40.24 37.93
CA SER A 954 -162.85 40.20 38.90
C SER A 954 -163.87 41.33 38.68
N GLU A 955 -163.43 42.57 38.41
CA GLU A 955 -164.34 43.66 38.05
C GLU A 955 -165.14 43.35 36.78
N ARG A 956 -164.52 42.75 35.76
CA ARG A 956 -165.23 42.34 34.54
C ARG A 956 -166.28 41.27 34.82
N GLN A 957 -165.95 40.23 35.57
CA GLN A 957 -166.92 39.20 35.96
C GLN A 957 -168.06 39.75 36.84
N GLN A 958 -167.78 40.75 37.69
CA GLN A 958 -168.80 41.40 38.52
C GLN A 958 -169.70 42.32 37.67
N ASN A 959 -169.16 43.04 36.68
CA ASN A 959 -169.94 43.82 35.73
C ASN A 959 -170.79 42.93 34.79
N ASP A 960 -170.26 41.81 34.31
CA ASP A 960 -171.02 40.83 33.51
C ASP A 960 -172.19 40.23 34.30
N ALA A 961 -172.00 39.97 35.60
CA ALA A 961 -173.07 39.51 36.49
C ALA A 961 -174.16 40.58 36.70
N ILE A 962 -173.78 41.84 36.90
CA ILE A 962 -174.73 42.97 37.04
C ILE A 962 -175.49 43.22 35.74
N MET A 963 -174.82 43.19 34.59
CA MET A 963 -175.44 43.28 33.26
C MET A 963 -176.48 42.18 33.03
N LYS A 964 -176.22 40.97 33.53
CA LYS A 964 -177.14 39.84 33.41
C LYS A 964 -178.39 40.00 34.28
N GLN A 965 -178.23 40.43 35.54
CA GLN A 965 -179.37 40.76 36.42
C GLN A 965 -180.19 41.95 35.89
N LEU A 966 -179.55 42.91 35.23
CA LEU A 966 -180.24 44.04 34.57
C LEU A 966 -181.07 43.57 33.36
N ALA A 967 -180.58 42.61 32.58
CA ALA A 967 -181.33 42.02 31.46
C ALA A 967 -182.51 41.16 31.94
N GLU A 968 -182.35 40.39 33.01
CA GLU A 968 -183.42 39.56 33.60
C GLU A 968 -184.54 40.44 34.19
N SER A 969 -184.20 41.50 34.93
CA SER A 969 -185.19 42.46 35.47
C SER A 969 -185.86 43.36 34.41
N GLN A 970 -185.22 43.60 33.26
CA GLN A 970 -185.89 44.22 32.10
C GLN A 970 -186.92 43.29 31.43
N GLY A 971 -186.77 41.96 31.56
CA GLY A 971 -187.76 40.99 31.10
C GLY A 971 -189.07 41.06 31.88
N GLU A 972 -188.99 41.13 33.22
CA GLU A 972 -190.17 41.16 34.10
C GLU A 972 -190.99 42.45 33.94
N ILE A 973 -190.35 43.59 33.65
CA ILE A 973 -191.03 44.85 33.33
C ILE A 973 -191.88 44.71 32.05
N GLY A 974 -191.41 43.95 31.06
CA GLY A 974 -192.14 43.71 29.80
C GLY A 974 -193.40 42.85 29.93
N GLU A 975 -193.53 42.02 30.97
CA GLU A 975 -194.78 41.31 31.28
C GLU A 975 -195.77 42.13 32.12
N LEU A 976 -195.30 43.15 32.83
CA LEU A 976 -196.17 44.08 33.56
C LEU A 976 -196.73 45.17 32.65
N GLN A 977 -195.94 45.68 31.70
CA GLN A 977 -196.43 46.64 30.69
C GLN A 977 -197.57 46.05 29.83
N ARG A 978 -197.45 44.79 29.40
CA ARG A 978 -198.50 44.11 28.62
C ARG A 978 -199.79 43.81 29.39
N LYS A 979 -199.81 44.02 30.71
CA LYS A 979 -201.01 43.96 31.58
C LYS A 979 -201.57 45.35 31.88
N LEU A 980 -200.86 46.42 31.55
CA LEU A 980 -201.30 47.80 31.68
C LEU A 980 -202.04 48.26 30.42
N GLU A 981 -201.55 47.89 29.24
CA GLU A 981 -202.19 48.19 27.94
C GLU A 981 -203.63 47.60 27.84
N ASP A 982 -203.85 46.41 28.41
CA ASP A 982 -205.16 45.74 28.46
C ASP A 982 -206.12 46.38 29.50
N ALA A 983 -205.61 47.25 30.38
CA ALA A 983 -206.40 48.03 31.33
C ALA A 983 -206.79 49.40 30.75
N ASP A 984 -205.88 50.11 30.09
CA ASP A 984 -206.18 51.43 29.49
C ASP A 984 -207.14 51.34 28.29
N ALA A 985 -207.22 50.18 27.63
CA ALA A 985 -208.28 49.85 26.67
C ALA A 985 -209.71 49.95 27.26
N ARG A 986 -209.88 49.98 28.60
CA ARG A 986 -211.16 50.24 29.29
C ARG A 986 -211.33 51.69 29.76
N ASN A 987 -210.26 52.47 29.90
CA ASN A 987 -210.35 53.91 30.21
C ASN A 987 -210.88 54.71 29.02
N GLY A 988 -210.42 54.38 27.80
CA GLY A 988 -210.72 55.12 26.57
C GLY A 988 -212.17 55.11 26.08
N LEU A 989 -213.14 54.59 26.86
CA LEU A 989 -214.56 54.52 26.48
C LEU A 989 -215.53 55.18 27.47
N LEU A 990 -215.06 55.73 28.60
CA LEU A 990 -215.93 56.47 29.54
C LEU A 990 -215.44 57.88 29.90
N GLN A 991 -214.28 58.31 29.39
CA GLN A 991 -213.89 59.72 29.43
C GLN A 991 -214.79 60.61 28.52
N ASP A 992 -215.46 60.01 27.54
CA ASP A 992 -216.42 60.67 26.62
C ASP A 992 -217.76 61.10 27.27
N SER A 993 -218.05 60.69 28.52
CA SER A 993 -219.40 60.83 29.10
C SER A 993 -219.65 62.07 29.94
N LEU A 994 -218.64 62.66 30.61
CA LEU A 994 -218.87 63.77 31.57
C LEU A 994 -217.97 65.02 31.40
N GLN A 995 -217.39 65.21 30.22
CA GLN A 995 -216.94 66.52 29.71
C GLN A 995 -218.15 67.46 29.42
N ARG A 996 -219.11 67.60 30.36
CA ARG A 996 -220.43 68.24 30.12
C ARG A 996 -221.10 68.96 31.31
N LEU A 997 -220.64 68.84 32.55
CA LEU A 997 -221.28 69.47 33.73
C LEU A 997 -220.29 70.08 34.73
N GLU A 998 -219.26 70.76 34.22
CA GLU A 998 -218.52 71.81 34.96
C GLU A 998 -219.10 73.22 34.71
N ASP A 999 -220.17 73.32 33.90
CA ASP A 999 -220.73 74.55 33.34
C ASP A 999 -221.90 75.17 34.15
N ASP A 1000 -222.03 74.94 35.47
CA ASP A 1000 -223.08 75.63 36.26
C ASP A 1000 -222.69 76.03 37.70
N ALA A 1001 -222.96 77.30 38.00
CA ALA A 1001 -222.94 78.02 39.29
C ALA A 1001 -221.68 77.88 40.18
N THR A 1002 -220.95 78.94 40.58
CA THR A 1002 -221.37 80.24 41.13
C THR A 1002 -222.48 80.18 42.19
N THR A 1003 -222.20 79.65 43.38
CA THR A 1003 -222.57 80.34 44.64
C THR A 1003 -221.90 79.77 45.90
N ARG A 1004 -221.44 80.68 46.78
CA ARG A 1004 -221.33 80.53 48.26
C ARG A 1004 -220.32 79.55 48.86
N GLU A 1005 -219.82 79.79 50.08
CA GLU A 1005 -219.47 81.04 50.80
C GLU A 1005 -218.68 80.65 52.08
N ALA A 1006 -217.70 81.47 52.46
CA ALA A 1006 -217.18 81.68 53.83
C ALA A 1006 -216.57 80.51 54.66
N LEU A 1007 -215.46 80.86 55.35
CA LEU A 1007 -214.97 80.28 56.62
C LEU A 1007 -214.40 78.84 56.64
N MET A 1008 -213.28 78.64 55.95
CA MET A 1008 -211.97 78.42 56.62
C MET A 1008 -210.80 78.76 55.70
#